data_AF-C0LGH3-F1
#
_entry.id   AF-C0LGH3-F1
#
_cell.length_a   1.000
_cell.length_b   1.000
_cell.length_c   1.000
_cell.angle_alpha   90.00
_cell.angle_beta   90.00
_cell.angle_gamma   90.00
#
_symmetry.space_group_name_H-M   'P 1'
#
loop_
_entity.id
_entity.type
_entity.pdbx_description
1 polymer ?
#
loop_
_entity_poly.entity_id
_entity_poly.type
_entity_poly.pdbx_seq_one_letter_code
_entity_poly.pdbx_strand_id
1 'polypeptide(L)'
;MLRLWRYLCLLLTVWFLCNFGPVYVVRAQNRTGATTHPDEALALNSIFAAWRIRAPREWNISGELCSGAAIDASVLDSNPAYNPLIKCDCSFENSTICRITNIKVYAMEVVGSIPQQLWTLEYLTNLNLGQNVLTGSLPPALGNLTRMRWMTFGINALSGPIPKEIGLLTDLRLLSISSNNFSGSIPDEIGRCTKLQQIYIDSSGLSGGLPVSFANLVELEQAWIADMELTGQIPDFIGDWTKLTTLRILGTGLSGPIPASFSNLTSLTELRLGDISNGNSSLEFIKDMKSLSILVLRNNNLTGTIPSNIGEYSSLRQLDLSFNKLHGTIPASLFNLRQLTHLFLGNNTLNGSLPTQKGQSLSNVDVSYNDLSGSLPSWVSLPNLNLNLVANNFTLEGLDNRVLSGLNCLQKNFPCNRGKGIYSDFSINCGGPEIRSVTEAVFEREDEDLGPASFVVSAGQRWAASSVGLFAGSSNNIYISTSQSQFVNTLDSELFQSARLSASSLRYYGLGLENGGYTVTLQFAEIQILGSTSNTWRGLGRRRFDIYVQGRLVEKDFDVRRTAGDSTVRAVQREYKANVSQNHLEIHLFWAGKGTCCIPIQGAYGPLISAVGATPDFTPTVGNRPPSKGKSMTGTIVGVIVGVGLLSIISGVVIFIIRKRRKRYTDDEEILSMDVKPYTFTYSELKSATQDFDPSNKLGEGGFGPVYKGKLNDGREVAVKLLSVGSRQGKGQFVAEIVAISAVQHRNLVKLYGCCYEGEHRLLVYEYLPNGSLDQALFGEKTLHLDWSTRYEICLGVARGLVYLHEEARLRIVHRDVKASNILLDSKLVPKVSDFGLAKLYDDKKTHISTRVAGTIGYLAPEYAMRGHLTEKTDVYAFGVVALELVSGRPNSDENLEDEKRYLLEWAWNLHEKGREVELIDHQLTEFNMEEGKRMIGIALLCTQTSHALRPPMSRVVAMLSGDVEVSDVTSKPGYLTDWRFDDTTASSISGFPLRNTQASESFTSFVAPRSEISPRNNDARPMLGAQMNEGR
;
A
#
# COMPACT_ATOMS: atom_id res chain seq x y z
N MET A 1 -12.20 -62.71 -55.25
CA MET A 1 -12.61 -61.78 -54.18
C MET A 1 -12.42 -60.30 -54.55
N LEU A 2 -11.27 -59.86 -55.09
CA LEU A 2 -11.03 -58.44 -55.44
C LEU A 2 -12.04 -57.81 -56.42
N ARG A 3 -12.64 -58.58 -57.35
CA ARG A 3 -13.70 -58.07 -58.23
C ARG A 3 -15.05 -57.86 -57.52
N LEU A 4 -15.40 -58.69 -56.54
CA LEU A 4 -16.65 -58.52 -55.77
C LEU A 4 -16.58 -57.26 -54.87
N TRP A 5 -15.40 -56.95 -54.34
CA TRP A 5 -15.20 -55.75 -53.52
C TRP A 5 -15.40 -54.45 -54.30
N ARG A 6 -15.01 -54.39 -55.58
CA ARG A 6 -15.27 -53.21 -56.42
C ARG A 6 -16.76 -52.95 -56.65
N TYR A 7 -17.56 -54.00 -56.84
CA TYR A 7 -19.02 -53.84 -56.98
C TYR A 7 -19.68 -53.44 -55.66
N LEU A 8 -19.21 -53.95 -54.52
CA LEU A 8 -19.74 -53.57 -53.21
C LEU A 8 -19.41 -52.10 -52.88
N CYS A 9 -18.20 -51.64 -53.18
CA CYS A 9 -17.82 -50.22 -53.01
C CYS A 9 -18.63 -49.31 -53.94
N LEU A 10 -18.85 -49.70 -55.20
CA LEU A 10 -19.67 -48.91 -56.12
C LEU A 10 -21.12 -48.82 -55.67
N LEU A 11 -21.72 -49.93 -55.21
CA LEU A 11 -23.06 -49.93 -54.65
C LEU A 11 -23.16 -49.10 -53.36
N LEU A 12 -22.16 -49.13 -52.48
CA LEU A 12 -22.12 -48.28 -51.29
C LEU A 12 -21.97 -46.79 -51.65
N THR A 13 -21.18 -46.45 -52.67
CA THR A 13 -21.07 -45.05 -53.12
C THR A 13 -22.34 -44.55 -53.79
N VAL A 14 -23.03 -45.38 -54.58
CA VAL A 14 -24.32 -45.00 -55.18
C VAL A 14 -25.40 -44.92 -54.10
N TRP A 15 -25.39 -45.81 -53.10
CA TRP A 15 -26.34 -45.73 -51.99
C TRP A 15 -26.10 -44.50 -51.10
N PHE A 16 -24.84 -44.10 -50.88
CA PHE A 16 -24.51 -42.83 -50.23
C PHE A 16 -24.88 -41.61 -51.09
N LEU A 17 -24.69 -41.67 -52.41
CA LEU A 17 -25.09 -40.56 -53.28
C LEU A 17 -26.62 -40.46 -53.47
N CYS A 18 -27.35 -41.58 -53.39
CA CYS A 18 -28.80 -41.57 -53.50
C CYS A 18 -29.53 -41.33 -52.17
N ASN A 19 -28.94 -41.62 -51.00
CA ASN A 19 -29.56 -41.35 -49.70
C ASN A 19 -28.95 -40.17 -48.94
N PHE A 20 -27.71 -39.77 -49.27
CA PHE A 20 -27.02 -38.62 -48.68
C PHE A 20 -26.43 -37.70 -49.75
N GLY A 21 -26.93 -37.77 -50.99
CA GLY A 21 -26.83 -36.61 -51.87
C GLY A 21 -27.44 -35.45 -51.09
N PRO A 22 -26.71 -34.33 -50.87
CA PRO A 22 -27.34 -33.17 -50.28
C PRO A 22 -28.49 -32.88 -51.21
N VAL A 23 -29.71 -33.13 -50.71
CA VAL A 23 -30.84 -32.33 -51.11
C VAL A 23 -30.32 -30.95 -50.74
N TYR A 24 -29.77 -30.27 -51.74
CA TYR A 24 -29.84 -28.84 -51.84
C TYR A 24 -31.34 -28.59 -51.83
N VAL A 25 -31.91 -28.66 -50.63
CA VAL A 25 -32.95 -27.77 -50.22
C VAL A 25 -32.22 -26.44 -50.36
N VAL A 26 -32.24 -25.93 -51.60
CA VAL A 26 -32.43 -24.53 -51.86
C VAL A 26 -33.69 -24.24 -51.08
N ARG A 27 -33.50 -24.04 -49.77
CA ARG A 27 -34.46 -23.42 -48.91
C ARG A 27 -34.56 -22.11 -49.61
N ALA A 28 -35.65 -21.98 -50.39
CA ALA A 28 -35.99 -20.78 -51.11
C ALA A 28 -35.60 -19.67 -50.14
N GLN A 29 -34.67 -18.81 -50.57
CA GLN A 29 -34.37 -17.60 -49.84
C GLN A 29 -35.72 -17.13 -49.35
N ASN A 30 -35.89 -17.01 -48.03
CA ASN A 30 -37.00 -16.25 -47.50
C ASN A 30 -36.74 -14.85 -48.07
N ARG A 31 -37.17 -14.61 -49.32
CA ARG A 31 -37.55 -13.33 -49.84
C ARG A 31 -38.77 -12.99 -49.00
N THR A 32 -38.54 -12.70 -47.72
CA THR A 32 -39.31 -11.66 -47.08
C THR A 32 -39.11 -10.49 -48.03
N GLY A 33 -40.15 -10.10 -48.75
CA GLY A 33 -40.13 -8.89 -49.57
C GLY A 33 -39.86 -7.64 -48.71
N ALA A 34 -39.70 -7.81 -47.40
CA ALA A 34 -39.24 -6.80 -46.47
C ALA A 34 -37.90 -6.21 -46.86
N THR A 35 -37.84 -4.89 -46.85
CA THR A 35 -36.61 -4.14 -47.03
C THR A 35 -36.26 -3.41 -45.73
N THR A 36 -34.98 -3.14 -45.52
CA THR A 36 -34.49 -2.30 -44.43
C THR A 36 -35.15 -0.94 -44.53
N HIS A 37 -35.58 -0.38 -43.39
CA HIS A 37 -36.13 0.96 -43.36
C HIS A 37 -35.16 1.95 -44.05
N PRO A 38 -35.61 2.76 -45.02
CA PRO A 38 -34.72 3.57 -45.87
C PRO A 38 -33.76 4.46 -45.08
N ASP A 39 -34.25 5.12 -44.01
CA ASP A 39 -33.41 5.98 -43.18
C ASP A 39 -32.34 5.20 -42.39
N GLU A 40 -32.64 3.98 -41.96
CA GLU A 40 -31.67 3.13 -41.25
C GLU A 40 -30.61 2.58 -42.21
N ALA A 41 -31.03 2.25 -43.44
CA ALA A 41 -30.10 1.87 -44.50
C ALA A 41 -29.13 3.02 -44.84
N LEU A 42 -29.64 4.25 -44.97
CA LEU A 42 -28.82 5.44 -45.18
C LEU A 42 -27.89 5.71 -43.99
N ALA A 43 -28.40 5.62 -42.77
CA ALA A 43 -27.62 5.80 -41.55
C ALA A 43 -26.49 4.77 -41.44
N LEU A 44 -26.79 3.47 -41.62
CA LEU A 44 -25.78 2.41 -41.56
C LEU A 44 -24.69 2.58 -42.63
N ASN A 45 -25.08 2.86 -43.87
CA ASN A 45 -24.13 3.10 -44.95
C ASN A 45 -23.24 4.32 -44.65
N SER A 46 -23.80 5.39 -44.09
CA SER A 46 -23.03 6.57 -43.66
C SER A 46 -22.03 6.23 -42.55
N ILE A 47 -22.45 5.46 -41.53
CA ILE A 47 -21.59 5.00 -40.43
C ILE A 47 -20.42 4.17 -40.98
N PHE A 48 -20.71 3.17 -41.82
CA PHE A 48 -19.70 2.27 -42.39
C PHE A 48 -18.74 3.03 -43.32
N ALA A 49 -19.25 4.00 -44.09
CA ALA A 49 -18.41 4.87 -44.91
C ALA A 49 -17.49 5.76 -44.06
N ALA A 50 -17.99 6.36 -42.99
CA ALA A 50 -17.21 7.18 -42.07
C ALA A 50 -16.07 6.38 -41.41
N TRP A 51 -16.36 5.14 -41.00
CA TRP A 51 -15.38 4.21 -40.43
C TRP A 51 -14.55 3.44 -41.47
N ARG A 52 -14.85 3.62 -42.76
CA ARG A 52 -14.18 2.94 -43.89
C ARG A 52 -14.22 1.41 -43.80
N ILE A 53 -15.28 0.85 -43.20
CA ILE A 53 -15.52 -0.58 -43.11
C ILE A 53 -16.59 -1.02 -44.10
N ARG A 54 -16.68 -2.32 -44.37
CA ARG A 54 -17.65 -2.92 -45.30
C ARG A 54 -18.18 -4.22 -44.73
N ALA A 55 -19.34 -4.63 -45.23
CA ALA A 55 -19.90 -5.95 -44.96
C ALA A 55 -18.90 -7.06 -45.40
N PRO A 56 -18.62 -8.05 -44.56
CA PRO A 56 -17.84 -9.24 -44.94
C PRO A 56 -18.69 -10.13 -45.88
N ARG A 57 -18.03 -11.02 -46.64
CA ARG A 57 -18.71 -11.86 -47.65
C ARG A 57 -19.72 -12.83 -47.03
N GLU A 58 -19.44 -13.23 -45.81
CA GLU A 58 -20.21 -14.13 -44.95
C GLU A 58 -21.62 -13.59 -44.66
N TRP A 59 -21.84 -12.27 -44.77
CA TRP A 59 -23.18 -11.69 -44.66
C TRP A 59 -24.16 -12.29 -45.68
N ASN A 60 -23.67 -12.70 -46.87
CA ASN A 60 -24.47 -13.28 -47.95
C ASN A 60 -25.69 -12.44 -48.32
N ILE A 61 -25.50 -11.11 -48.39
CA ILE A 61 -26.57 -10.16 -48.70
C ILE A 61 -26.89 -10.15 -50.19
N SER A 62 -28.18 -10.07 -50.53
CA SER A 62 -28.67 -9.98 -51.91
C SER A 62 -28.63 -8.55 -52.49
N GLY A 63 -27.87 -7.65 -51.86
CA GLY A 63 -27.94 -6.20 -52.03
C GLY A 63 -28.81 -5.48 -50.99
N GLU A 64 -29.62 -6.24 -50.24
CA GLU A 64 -30.46 -5.76 -49.13
C GLU A 64 -29.72 -5.92 -47.80
N LEU A 65 -29.65 -4.87 -46.97
CA LEU A 65 -28.85 -4.91 -45.73
C LEU A 65 -29.41 -5.92 -44.72
N CYS A 66 -30.72 -5.89 -44.47
CA CYS A 66 -31.43 -6.85 -43.65
C CYS A 66 -31.76 -8.14 -44.41
N SER A 67 -30.74 -8.78 -44.97
CA SER A 67 -30.83 -10.10 -45.59
C SER A 67 -29.68 -11.01 -45.17
N GLY A 68 -29.74 -12.29 -45.53
CA GLY A 68 -28.70 -13.27 -45.19
C GLY A 68 -28.48 -13.37 -43.68
N ALA A 69 -27.24 -13.20 -43.24
CA ALA A 69 -26.85 -13.34 -41.83
C ALA A 69 -27.59 -12.38 -40.87
N ALA A 70 -28.02 -11.22 -41.36
CA ALA A 70 -28.72 -10.22 -40.56
C ALA A 70 -30.05 -10.71 -40.00
N ILE A 71 -30.75 -11.58 -40.74
CA ILE A 71 -32.07 -12.14 -40.38
C ILE A 71 -32.02 -13.64 -40.02
N ASP A 72 -30.88 -14.30 -40.23
CA ASP A 72 -30.70 -15.71 -39.91
C ASP A 72 -30.57 -15.92 -38.40
N ALA A 73 -31.58 -16.51 -37.76
CA ALA A 73 -31.58 -16.78 -36.32
C ALA A 73 -30.47 -17.76 -35.88
N SER A 74 -29.92 -18.57 -36.79
CA SER A 74 -28.79 -19.46 -36.49
C SER A 74 -27.46 -18.72 -36.34
N VAL A 75 -27.37 -17.49 -36.88
CA VAL A 75 -26.18 -16.63 -36.74
C VAL A 75 -26.31 -15.81 -35.46
N LEU A 76 -25.53 -16.20 -34.45
CA LEU A 76 -25.41 -15.52 -33.16
C LEU A 76 -24.46 -14.32 -33.23
N ASP A 77 -24.78 -13.25 -32.49
CA ASP A 77 -23.93 -12.05 -32.37
C ASP A 77 -22.50 -12.34 -31.89
N SER A 78 -22.36 -13.36 -31.05
CA SER A 78 -21.09 -13.78 -30.47
C SER A 78 -20.19 -14.52 -31.47
N ASN A 79 -20.70 -14.91 -32.65
CA ASN A 79 -19.92 -15.65 -33.62
C ASN A 79 -18.77 -14.78 -34.17
N PRO A 80 -17.50 -15.21 -34.03
CA PRO A 80 -16.34 -14.43 -34.47
C PRO A 80 -16.24 -14.32 -36.00
N ALA A 81 -16.87 -15.22 -36.76
CA ALA A 81 -16.84 -15.18 -38.23
C ALA A 81 -17.61 -13.97 -38.81
N TYR A 82 -18.47 -13.32 -38.01
CA TYR A 82 -19.27 -12.18 -38.42
C TYR A 82 -18.84 -10.93 -37.67
N ASN A 83 -17.95 -10.15 -38.28
CA ASN A 83 -17.43 -8.89 -37.73
C ASN A 83 -16.91 -7.98 -38.88
N PRO A 84 -17.60 -6.87 -39.19
CA PRO A 84 -18.77 -6.34 -38.50
C PRO A 84 -20.01 -7.23 -38.72
N LEU A 85 -21.04 -7.04 -37.90
CA LEU A 85 -22.33 -7.71 -38.02
C LEU A 85 -23.46 -6.74 -37.69
N ILE A 86 -24.57 -6.87 -38.42
CA ILE A 86 -25.86 -6.32 -38.01
C ILE A 86 -26.87 -7.45 -37.81
N LYS A 87 -27.86 -7.25 -36.94
CA LYS A 87 -29.09 -8.06 -36.92
C LYS A 87 -30.28 -7.16 -37.19
N CYS A 88 -31.32 -7.75 -37.78
CA CYS A 88 -32.56 -7.07 -38.05
C CYS A 88 -33.78 -7.87 -37.56
N ASP A 89 -34.83 -7.14 -37.21
CA ASP A 89 -36.17 -7.67 -37.00
C ASP A 89 -37.07 -7.19 -38.14
N CYS A 90 -37.62 -8.12 -38.91
CA CYS A 90 -38.47 -7.88 -40.08
C CYS A 90 -39.96 -8.12 -39.81
N SER A 91 -40.39 -8.10 -38.54
CA SER A 91 -41.80 -8.27 -38.16
C SER A 91 -42.66 -7.01 -38.34
N PHE A 92 -42.08 -5.88 -38.75
CA PHE A 92 -42.77 -4.59 -38.83
C PHE A 92 -43.60 -4.44 -40.11
N GLU A 93 -44.67 -3.65 -40.01
CA GLU A 93 -45.59 -3.32 -41.10
C GLU A 93 -45.99 -4.54 -41.94
N ASN A 94 -46.62 -5.54 -41.31
CA ASN A 94 -47.00 -6.80 -41.95
C ASN A 94 -45.83 -7.55 -42.61
N SER A 95 -44.65 -7.54 -41.96
CA SER A 95 -43.43 -8.14 -42.47
C SER A 95 -42.94 -7.56 -43.81
N THR A 96 -43.10 -6.24 -43.99
CA THR A 96 -42.61 -5.50 -45.17
C THR A 96 -41.46 -4.55 -44.84
N ILE A 97 -41.20 -4.26 -43.58
CA ILE A 97 -40.08 -3.42 -43.16
C ILE A 97 -39.22 -4.16 -42.14
N CYS A 98 -37.90 -4.08 -42.34
CA CYS A 98 -36.91 -4.53 -41.38
C CYS A 98 -36.31 -3.35 -40.62
N ARG A 99 -36.14 -3.52 -39.32
CA ARG A 99 -35.46 -2.59 -38.40
C ARG A 99 -34.14 -3.19 -37.93
N ILE A 100 -33.07 -2.41 -37.91
CA ILE A 100 -31.77 -2.81 -37.39
C ILE A 100 -31.84 -2.84 -35.86
N THR A 101 -31.60 -4.00 -35.27
CA THR A 101 -31.69 -4.22 -33.83
C THR A 101 -30.33 -4.38 -33.17
N ASN A 102 -29.32 -4.87 -33.90
CA ASN A 102 -28.00 -5.10 -33.34
C ASN A 102 -26.92 -4.58 -34.29
N ILE A 103 -25.86 -3.97 -33.75
CA ILE A 103 -24.65 -3.60 -34.48
C ILE A 103 -23.43 -4.04 -33.67
N LYS A 104 -22.52 -4.75 -34.34
CA LYS A 104 -21.23 -5.18 -33.81
C LYS A 104 -20.11 -4.75 -34.76
N VAL A 105 -19.17 -3.96 -34.23
CA VAL A 105 -17.92 -3.55 -34.86
C VAL A 105 -16.84 -3.68 -33.79
N TYR A 106 -16.24 -4.85 -33.66
CA TYR A 106 -15.41 -5.21 -32.50
C TYR A 106 -13.97 -5.49 -32.91
N ALA A 107 -12.95 -4.99 -32.20
CA ALA A 107 -11.55 -5.36 -32.49
C ALA A 107 -11.10 -5.07 -33.95
N MET A 108 -11.67 -4.05 -34.61
CA MET A 108 -11.45 -3.74 -36.02
C MET A 108 -10.50 -2.56 -36.26
N GLU A 109 -9.94 -1.98 -35.20
CA GLU A 109 -9.02 -0.83 -35.26
C GLU A 109 -9.68 0.41 -35.89
N VAL A 110 -11.00 0.53 -35.75
CA VAL A 110 -11.74 1.69 -36.23
C VAL A 110 -11.29 2.94 -35.47
N VAL A 111 -11.03 4.01 -36.21
CA VAL A 111 -10.56 5.31 -35.69
C VAL A 111 -11.61 6.40 -35.88
N GLY A 112 -11.45 7.51 -35.16
CA GLY A 112 -12.30 8.69 -35.25
C GLY A 112 -13.50 8.63 -34.31
N SER A 113 -14.43 9.58 -34.44
CA SER A 113 -15.60 9.66 -33.56
C SER A 113 -16.69 8.68 -33.95
N ILE A 114 -17.62 8.42 -33.00
CA ILE A 114 -18.85 7.69 -33.29
C ILE A 114 -19.76 8.62 -34.14
N PRO A 115 -20.13 8.24 -35.38
CA PRO A 115 -20.92 9.09 -36.26
C PRO A 115 -22.31 9.38 -35.69
N GLN A 116 -22.79 10.61 -35.85
CA GLN A 116 -24.07 11.05 -35.26
C GLN A 116 -25.27 10.22 -35.74
N GLN A 117 -25.22 9.69 -36.96
CA GLN A 117 -26.25 8.84 -37.56
C GLN A 117 -26.47 7.54 -36.77
N LEU A 118 -25.52 7.09 -35.95
CA LEU A 118 -25.71 5.93 -35.11
C LEU A 118 -26.84 6.14 -34.08
N TRP A 119 -26.98 7.36 -33.58
CA TRP A 119 -27.97 7.71 -32.56
C TRP A 119 -29.39 7.89 -33.10
N THR A 120 -29.59 7.75 -34.42
CA THR A 120 -30.91 7.74 -35.06
C THR A 120 -31.47 6.33 -35.25
N LEU A 121 -30.71 5.28 -34.91
CA LEU A 121 -31.14 3.88 -35.01
C LEU A 121 -31.90 3.44 -33.74
N GLU A 122 -33.07 4.02 -33.51
CA GLU A 122 -33.87 3.89 -32.27
C GLU A 122 -34.40 2.46 -31.97
N TYR A 123 -34.23 1.52 -32.91
CA TYR A 123 -34.61 0.11 -32.75
C TYR A 123 -33.46 -0.75 -32.21
N LEU A 124 -32.27 -0.17 -32.01
CA LEU A 124 -31.13 -0.90 -31.45
C LEU A 124 -31.39 -1.37 -30.02
N THR A 125 -31.08 -2.65 -29.79
CA THR A 125 -31.09 -3.32 -28.49
C THR A 125 -29.69 -3.77 -28.07
N ASN A 126 -28.78 -3.99 -29.03
CA ASN A 126 -27.40 -4.41 -28.78
C ASN A 126 -26.43 -3.58 -29.64
N LEU A 127 -25.52 -2.85 -28.99
CA LEU A 127 -24.47 -2.08 -29.64
C LEU A 127 -23.12 -2.47 -29.06
N ASN A 128 -22.26 -3.02 -29.91
CA ASN A 128 -20.90 -3.41 -29.56
C ASN A 128 -19.86 -2.75 -30.45
N LEU A 129 -19.16 -1.77 -29.89
CA LEU A 129 -18.05 -1.05 -30.51
C LEU A 129 -16.73 -1.26 -29.74
N GLY A 130 -16.64 -2.30 -28.92
CA GLY A 130 -15.49 -2.54 -28.05
C GLY A 130 -14.21 -2.87 -28.81
N GLN A 131 -13.05 -2.61 -28.19
CA GLN A 131 -11.71 -2.86 -28.76
C GLN A 131 -11.47 -2.13 -30.09
N ASN A 132 -11.70 -0.83 -30.15
CA ASN A 132 -11.31 -0.01 -31.30
C ASN A 132 -10.44 1.15 -30.83
N VAL A 133 -10.26 2.16 -31.67
CA VAL A 133 -9.52 3.39 -31.37
C VAL A 133 -10.46 4.59 -31.57
N LEU A 134 -11.74 4.40 -31.22
CA LEU A 134 -12.75 5.44 -31.32
C LEU A 134 -12.43 6.57 -30.33
N THR A 135 -12.61 7.81 -30.75
CA THR A 135 -12.30 9.03 -29.98
C THR A 135 -13.52 9.94 -29.85
N GLY A 136 -13.37 11.02 -29.07
CA GLY A 136 -14.44 12.00 -28.86
C GLY A 136 -15.43 11.58 -27.77
N SER A 137 -16.43 12.42 -27.56
CA SER A 137 -17.39 12.27 -26.46
C SER A 137 -18.66 11.53 -26.86
N LEU A 138 -19.28 10.83 -25.90
CA LEU A 138 -20.62 10.29 -26.07
C LEU A 138 -21.64 11.44 -26.02
N PRO A 139 -22.46 11.65 -27.07
CA PRO A 139 -23.39 12.78 -27.12
C PRO A 139 -24.68 12.48 -26.34
N PRO A 140 -25.42 13.51 -25.89
CA PRO A 140 -26.76 13.37 -25.29
C PRO A 140 -27.75 12.57 -26.15
N ALA A 141 -27.62 12.63 -27.49
CA ALA A 141 -28.45 11.89 -28.44
C ALA A 141 -28.42 10.36 -28.24
N LEU A 142 -27.42 9.83 -27.53
CA LEU A 142 -27.40 8.42 -27.10
C LEU A 142 -28.67 8.03 -26.33
N GLY A 143 -29.29 8.97 -25.60
CA GLY A 143 -30.55 8.75 -24.90
C GLY A 143 -31.74 8.43 -25.80
N ASN A 144 -31.66 8.66 -27.12
CA ASN A 144 -32.69 8.28 -28.09
C ASN A 144 -32.83 6.75 -28.22
N LEU A 145 -31.79 5.99 -27.89
CA LEU A 145 -31.75 4.53 -28.04
C LEU A 145 -32.50 3.81 -26.91
N THR A 146 -33.72 4.25 -26.58
CA THR A 146 -34.49 3.84 -25.39
C THR A 146 -34.74 2.33 -25.27
N ARG A 147 -34.61 1.56 -26.36
CA ARG A 147 -34.71 0.09 -26.39
C ARG A 147 -33.40 -0.65 -26.09
N MET A 148 -32.31 0.10 -25.87
CA MET A 148 -30.98 -0.47 -25.66
C MET A 148 -30.95 -1.36 -24.42
N ARG A 149 -30.35 -2.54 -24.58
CA ARG A 149 -30.15 -3.54 -23.51
C ARG A 149 -28.67 -3.82 -23.26
N TRP A 150 -27.86 -3.87 -24.32
CA TRP A 150 -26.42 -4.14 -24.22
C TRP A 150 -25.64 -3.05 -24.94
N MET A 151 -24.87 -2.27 -24.19
CA MET A 151 -24.09 -1.18 -24.73
C MET A 151 -22.62 -1.34 -24.31
N THR A 152 -21.74 -1.57 -25.29
CA THR A 152 -20.32 -1.87 -25.05
C THR A 152 -19.42 -0.95 -25.87
N PHE A 153 -18.68 -0.11 -25.14
CA PHE A 153 -17.68 0.83 -25.65
C PHE A 153 -16.29 0.61 -25.06
N GLY A 154 -16.10 -0.48 -24.29
CA GLY A 154 -14.86 -0.74 -23.59
C GLY A 154 -13.65 -0.87 -24.53
N ILE A 155 -12.47 -0.44 -24.07
CA ILE A 155 -11.19 -0.49 -24.80
C ILE A 155 -11.28 0.38 -26.06
N ASN A 156 -11.36 1.69 -25.85
CA ASN A 156 -11.34 2.73 -26.88
C ASN A 156 -10.58 3.97 -26.32
N ALA A 157 -10.53 5.05 -27.10
CA ALA A 157 -9.98 6.33 -26.69
C ALA A 157 -11.08 7.40 -26.54
N LEU A 158 -12.31 6.99 -26.19
CA LEU A 158 -13.43 7.91 -25.95
C LEU A 158 -13.13 8.79 -24.75
N SER A 159 -13.64 10.01 -24.78
CA SER A 159 -13.28 11.06 -23.83
C SER A 159 -14.46 11.92 -23.41
N GLY A 160 -14.23 12.88 -22.51
CA GLY A 160 -15.29 13.79 -22.03
C GLY A 160 -16.20 13.15 -20.99
N PRO A 161 -17.28 13.85 -20.58
CA PRO A 161 -18.20 13.34 -19.56
C PRO A 161 -19.13 12.27 -20.12
N ILE A 162 -19.61 11.39 -19.25
CA ILE A 162 -20.72 10.49 -19.59
C ILE A 162 -22.01 11.31 -19.58
N PRO A 163 -22.81 11.30 -20.67
CA PRO A 163 -24.05 12.07 -20.75
C PRO A 163 -25.09 11.54 -19.77
N LYS A 164 -25.83 12.45 -19.13
CA LYS A 164 -26.88 12.14 -18.15
C LYS A 164 -28.06 11.39 -18.78
N GLU A 165 -28.26 11.61 -20.06
CA GLU A 165 -29.28 10.97 -20.90
C GLU A 165 -29.12 9.45 -20.98
N ILE A 166 -27.98 8.89 -20.54
CA ILE A 166 -27.84 7.45 -20.34
C ILE A 166 -28.91 6.88 -19.38
N GLY A 167 -29.37 7.69 -18.41
CA GLY A 167 -30.46 7.32 -17.51
C GLY A 167 -31.84 7.22 -18.17
N LEU A 168 -31.98 7.58 -19.45
CA LEU A 168 -33.19 7.34 -20.25
C LEU A 168 -33.25 5.89 -20.76
N LEU A 169 -32.13 5.17 -20.76
CA LEU A 169 -32.03 3.79 -21.22
C LEU A 169 -32.50 2.81 -20.14
N THR A 170 -33.78 2.87 -19.78
CA THR A 170 -34.35 2.11 -18.66
C THR A 170 -34.43 0.60 -18.89
N ASP A 171 -34.24 0.15 -20.14
CA ASP A 171 -34.13 -1.26 -20.53
C ASP A 171 -32.69 -1.81 -20.49
N LEU A 172 -31.70 -0.98 -20.14
CA LEU A 172 -30.29 -1.34 -20.15
C LEU A 172 -29.98 -2.43 -19.12
N ARG A 173 -29.31 -3.49 -19.58
CA ARG A 173 -28.87 -4.65 -18.79
C ARG A 173 -27.35 -4.72 -18.65
N LEU A 174 -26.61 -4.27 -19.66
CA LEU A 174 -25.16 -4.24 -19.64
C LEU A 174 -24.65 -2.88 -20.12
N LEU A 175 -23.81 -2.26 -19.31
CA LEU A 175 -23.03 -1.07 -19.66
C LEU A 175 -21.54 -1.37 -19.48
N SER A 176 -20.77 -1.29 -20.58
CA SER A 176 -19.31 -1.38 -20.53
C SER A 176 -18.69 -0.15 -21.16
N ILE A 177 -17.99 0.64 -20.35
CA ILE A 177 -17.23 1.84 -20.77
C ILE A 177 -15.77 1.76 -20.32
N SER A 178 -15.33 0.58 -19.86
CA SER A 178 -14.00 0.33 -19.31
C SER A 178 -12.88 0.74 -20.26
N SER A 179 -11.71 1.08 -19.71
CA SER A 179 -10.49 1.35 -20.49
C SER A 179 -10.71 2.41 -21.58
N ASN A 180 -11.12 3.60 -21.15
CA ASN A 180 -11.30 4.80 -21.96
C ASN A 180 -10.61 6.00 -21.29
N ASN A 181 -10.84 7.21 -21.81
CA ASN A 181 -10.29 8.49 -21.33
C ASN A 181 -11.41 9.48 -20.97
N PHE A 182 -12.53 8.99 -20.41
CA PHE A 182 -13.62 9.84 -19.93
C PHE A 182 -13.13 10.74 -18.78
N SER A 183 -13.91 11.76 -18.47
CA SER A 183 -13.62 12.71 -17.40
C SER A 183 -14.88 13.07 -16.60
N GLY A 184 -14.69 13.69 -15.43
CA GLY A 184 -15.79 14.05 -14.54
C GLY A 184 -16.26 12.89 -13.67
N SER A 185 -17.46 13.03 -13.14
CA SER A 185 -18.07 12.06 -12.21
C SER A 185 -18.95 11.05 -12.94
N ILE A 186 -19.19 9.92 -12.27
CA ILE A 186 -20.22 8.96 -12.69
C ILE A 186 -21.60 9.66 -12.58
N PRO A 187 -22.42 9.70 -13.64
CA PRO A 187 -23.74 10.35 -13.57
C PRO A 187 -24.69 9.64 -12.61
N ASP A 188 -25.37 10.40 -11.74
CA ASP A 188 -26.39 9.87 -10.83
C ASP A 188 -27.55 9.22 -11.59
N GLU A 189 -27.83 9.68 -12.80
CA GLU A 189 -28.93 9.22 -13.64
C GLU A 189 -28.80 7.75 -14.06
N ILE A 190 -27.60 7.15 -14.01
CA ILE A 190 -27.42 5.69 -14.21
C ILE A 190 -28.24 4.88 -13.20
N GLY A 191 -28.48 5.40 -11.99
CA GLY A 191 -29.35 4.77 -10.99
C GLY A 191 -30.82 4.61 -11.43
N ARG A 192 -31.24 5.17 -12.57
CA ARG A 192 -32.55 4.94 -13.20
C ARG A 192 -32.60 3.68 -14.05
N CYS A 193 -31.45 3.14 -14.46
CA CYS A 193 -31.34 1.88 -15.21
C CYS A 193 -31.50 0.68 -14.28
N THR A 194 -32.65 0.54 -13.62
CA THR A 194 -32.87 -0.45 -12.55
C THR A 194 -32.83 -1.91 -13.02
N LYS A 195 -32.84 -2.16 -14.33
CA LYS A 195 -32.66 -3.48 -14.94
C LYS A 195 -31.20 -3.85 -15.20
N LEU A 196 -30.24 -3.00 -14.81
CA LEU A 196 -28.82 -3.19 -15.07
C LEU A 196 -28.30 -4.40 -14.28
N GLN A 197 -27.75 -5.37 -15.00
CA GLN A 197 -27.18 -6.60 -14.46
C GLN A 197 -25.64 -6.57 -14.46
N GLN A 198 -25.04 -5.85 -15.41
CA GLN A 198 -23.59 -5.82 -15.54
C GLN A 198 -23.09 -4.39 -15.79
N ILE A 199 -22.13 -3.96 -14.99
CA ILE A 199 -21.50 -2.65 -15.13
C ILE A 199 -19.97 -2.79 -15.09
N TYR A 200 -19.33 -2.29 -16.15
CA TYR A 200 -17.88 -2.28 -16.29
C TYR A 200 -17.41 -0.85 -16.55
N ILE A 201 -16.78 -0.24 -15.55
CA ILE A 201 -16.33 1.16 -15.57
C ILE A 201 -14.85 1.29 -15.19
N ASP A 202 -14.14 0.18 -15.06
CA ASP A 202 -12.72 0.13 -14.72
C ASP A 202 -11.85 0.85 -15.75
N SER A 203 -10.81 1.56 -15.28
CA SER A 203 -9.88 2.30 -16.14
C SER A 203 -10.59 3.28 -17.09
N SER A 204 -11.73 3.84 -16.71
CA SER A 204 -12.53 4.72 -17.59
C SER A 204 -12.08 6.19 -17.55
N GLY A 205 -11.29 6.60 -16.55
CA GLY A 205 -10.89 7.99 -16.30
C GLY A 205 -11.88 8.78 -15.43
N LEU A 206 -12.99 8.16 -15.02
CA LEU A 206 -13.97 8.78 -14.13
C LEU A 206 -13.43 8.95 -12.70
N SER A 207 -13.98 9.94 -12.01
CA SER A 207 -13.55 10.41 -10.69
C SER A 207 -14.75 10.73 -9.79
N GLY A 208 -14.50 11.18 -8.56
CA GLY A 208 -15.58 11.56 -7.62
C GLY A 208 -16.18 10.37 -6.86
N GLY A 209 -17.32 10.56 -6.23
CA GLY A 209 -17.98 9.51 -5.43
C GLY A 209 -18.73 8.48 -6.27
N LEU A 210 -18.94 7.29 -5.72
CA LEU A 210 -19.95 6.36 -6.24
C LEU A 210 -21.35 6.94 -5.96
N PRO A 211 -22.21 7.13 -6.98
CA PRO A 211 -23.53 7.73 -6.81
C PRO A 211 -24.41 6.97 -5.82
N VAL A 212 -25.07 7.68 -4.90
CA VAL A 212 -26.04 7.06 -3.96
C VAL A 212 -27.22 6.43 -4.70
N SER A 213 -27.55 6.96 -5.89
CA SER A 213 -28.59 6.39 -6.76
C SER A 213 -28.29 4.96 -7.21
N PHE A 214 -27.04 4.50 -7.11
CA PHE A 214 -26.67 3.12 -7.42
C PHE A 214 -27.27 2.10 -6.43
N ALA A 215 -27.77 2.55 -5.27
CA ALA A 215 -28.57 1.72 -4.38
C ALA A 215 -29.79 1.10 -5.10
N ASN A 216 -30.30 1.74 -6.16
CA ASN A 216 -31.43 1.23 -6.94
C ASN A 216 -31.08 0.08 -7.90
N LEU A 217 -29.78 -0.20 -8.12
CA LEU A 217 -29.30 -1.20 -9.09
C LEU A 217 -29.28 -2.62 -8.52
N VAL A 218 -30.38 -3.03 -7.90
CA VAL A 218 -30.53 -4.30 -7.16
C VAL A 218 -30.46 -5.55 -8.06
N GLU A 219 -30.56 -5.37 -9.38
CA GLU A 219 -30.42 -6.45 -10.37
C GLU A 219 -28.95 -6.76 -10.75
N LEU A 220 -27.97 -6.02 -10.20
CA LEU A 220 -26.56 -6.20 -10.53
C LEU A 220 -26.05 -7.61 -10.16
N GLU A 221 -25.47 -8.26 -11.15
CA GLU A 221 -24.78 -9.55 -11.08
C GLU A 221 -23.25 -9.38 -11.15
N GLN A 222 -22.76 -8.37 -11.88
CA GLN A 222 -21.33 -8.09 -12.01
C GLN A 222 -21.03 -6.59 -12.00
N ALA A 223 -20.04 -6.19 -11.19
CA ALA A 223 -19.56 -4.82 -11.14
C ALA A 223 -18.02 -4.78 -11.11
N TRP A 224 -17.41 -4.16 -12.13
CA TRP A 224 -15.96 -3.94 -12.18
C TRP A 224 -15.64 -2.45 -12.09
N ILE A 225 -14.97 -2.09 -11.00
CA ILE A 225 -14.65 -0.72 -10.61
C ILE A 225 -13.18 -0.70 -10.20
N ALA A 226 -12.26 -0.51 -11.14
CA ALA A 226 -10.83 -0.51 -10.83
C ALA A 226 -10.12 0.62 -11.55
N ASP A 227 -8.95 1.04 -11.07
CA ASP A 227 -8.13 2.07 -11.70
C ASP A 227 -8.92 3.37 -12.01
N MET A 228 -9.43 3.99 -10.94
CA MET A 228 -10.21 5.23 -11.00
C MET A 228 -9.74 6.16 -9.89
N GLU A 229 -10.04 7.45 -10.00
CA GLU A 229 -9.72 8.45 -8.96
C GLU A 229 -11.00 8.77 -8.17
N LEU A 230 -11.59 7.74 -7.56
CA LEU A 230 -12.80 7.88 -6.77
C LEU A 230 -12.49 8.47 -5.39
N THR A 231 -13.49 9.11 -4.79
CA THR A 231 -13.42 9.71 -3.47
C THR A 231 -14.52 9.18 -2.55
N GLY A 232 -14.32 9.33 -1.24
CA GLY A 232 -15.26 8.87 -0.23
C GLY A 232 -15.05 7.42 0.19
N GLN A 233 -15.99 6.93 1.00
CA GLN A 233 -15.96 5.56 1.52
C GLN A 233 -16.61 4.58 0.54
N ILE A 234 -16.27 3.30 0.70
CA ILE A 234 -17.02 2.21 0.06
C ILE A 234 -18.46 2.28 0.58
N PRO A 235 -19.48 2.48 -0.29
CA PRO A 235 -20.84 2.68 0.19
C PRO A 235 -21.50 1.41 0.73
N ASP A 236 -22.22 1.55 1.83
CA ASP A 236 -22.94 0.45 2.51
C ASP A 236 -24.02 -0.19 1.62
N PHE A 237 -24.63 0.57 0.70
CA PHE A 237 -25.68 0.07 -0.21
C PHE A 237 -25.20 -1.04 -1.15
N ILE A 238 -23.88 -1.23 -1.31
CA ILE A 238 -23.34 -2.34 -2.09
C ILE A 238 -23.83 -3.68 -1.51
N GLY A 239 -24.07 -3.76 -0.20
CA GLY A 239 -24.67 -4.92 0.45
C GLY A 239 -26.11 -5.24 0.02
N ASP A 240 -26.80 -4.31 -0.65
CA ASP A 240 -28.16 -4.52 -1.19
C ASP A 240 -28.15 -5.21 -2.56
N TRP A 241 -27.00 -5.27 -3.23
CA TRP A 241 -26.84 -5.94 -4.53
C TRP A 241 -26.72 -7.47 -4.39
N THR A 242 -27.71 -8.08 -3.74
CA THR A 242 -27.73 -9.50 -3.32
C THR A 242 -27.64 -10.51 -4.47
N LYS A 243 -27.84 -10.08 -5.73
CA LYS A 243 -27.67 -10.87 -6.95
C LYS A 243 -26.21 -10.90 -7.46
N LEU A 244 -25.31 -10.12 -6.87
CA LEU A 244 -23.92 -10.08 -7.29
C LEU A 244 -23.26 -11.46 -7.23
N THR A 245 -22.59 -11.81 -8.32
CA THR A 245 -21.72 -12.97 -8.43
C THR A 245 -20.24 -12.57 -8.52
N THR A 246 -19.95 -11.37 -9.05
CA THR A 246 -18.59 -10.82 -9.20
C THR A 246 -18.55 -9.35 -8.81
N LEU A 247 -17.68 -9.00 -7.87
CA LEU A 247 -17.40 -7.62 -7.49
C LEU A 247 -15.88 -7.37 -7.48
N ARG A 248 -15.44 -6.35 -8.23
CA ARG A 248 -14.04 -5.91 -8.26
C ARG A 248 -13.94 -4.42 -7.92
N ILE A 249 -13.23 -4.10 -6.85
CA ILE A 249 -12.87 -2.75 -6.43
C ILE A 249 -11.36 -2.70 -6.16
N LEU A 250 -10.57 -2.15 -7.08
CA LEU A 250 -9.10 -2.19 -7.00
C LEU A 250 -8.47 -0.86 -7.39
N GLY A 251 -7.64 -0.27 -6.52
CA GLY A 251 -6.87 0.93 -6.86
C GLY A 251 -7.76 2.12 -7.23
N THR A 252 -8.89 2.29 -6.53
CA THR A 252 -9.88 3.33 -6.81
C THR A 252 -9.75 4.57 -5.94
N GLY A 253 -8.91 4.55 -4.90
CA GLY A 253 -8.83 5.63 -3.91
C GLY A 253 -9.93 5.63 -2.84
N LEU A 254 -10.94 4.74 -2.95
CA LEU A 254 -11.99 4.59 -1.95
C LEU A 254 -11.40 4.20 -0.59
N SER A 255 -11.95 4.81 0.46
CA SER A 255 -11.54 4.51 1.83
C SER A 255 -12.44 3.51 2.53
N GLY A 256 -11.89 2.82 3.54
CA GLY A 256 -12.65 1.93 4.41
C GLY A 256 -13.45 2.67 5.51
N PRO A 257 -14.07 1.90 6.43
CA PRO A 257 -14.02 0.44 6.53
C PRO A 257 -14.77 -0.27 5.39
N ILE A 258 -14.50 -1.55 5.18
CA ILE A 258 -15.33 -2.41 4.32
C ILE A 258 -16.67 -2.61 5.05
N PRO A 259 -17.80 -2.25 4.44
CA PRO A 259 -19.10 -2.31 5.10
C PRO A 259 -19.47 -3.72 5.57
N ALA A 260 -20.02 -3.83 6.78
CA ALA A 260 -20.52 -5.10 7.32
C ALA A 260 -21.67 -5.68 6.48
N SER A 261 -22.39 -4.82 5.74
CA SER A 261 -23.46 -5.20 4.81
C SER A 261 -22.98 -6.11 3.68
N PHE A 262 -21.67 -6.18 3.39
CA PHE A 262 -21.11 -7.13 2.42
C PHE A 262 -21.39 -8.60 2.81
N SER A 263 -21.63 -8.89 4.09
CA SER A 263 -22.06 -10.21 4.56
C SER A 263 -23.38 -10.68 3.91
N ASN A 264 -24.22 -9.76 3.43
CA ASN A 264 -25.46 -10.08 2.71
C ASN A 264 -25.21 -10.62 1.29
N LEU A 265 -24.01 -10.44 0.73
CA LEU A 265 -23.65 -10.84 -0.64
C LEU A 265 -23.35 -12.35 -0.74
N THR A 266 -24.30 -13.17 -0.32
CA THR A 266 -24.15 -14.62 -0.20
C THR A 266 -24.06 -15.35 -1.55
N SER A 267 -24.53 -14.72 -2.64
CA SER A 267 -24.41 -15.21 -4.02
C SER A 267 -23.03 -15.01 -4.64
N LEU A 268 -22.14 -14.24 -3.97
CA LEU A 268 -20.88 -13.81 -4.54
C LEU A 268 -19.90 -14.99 -4.69
N THR A 269 -19.35 -15.13 -5.89
CA THR A 269 -18.37 -16.17 -6.24
C THR A 269 -16.95 -15.61 -6.38
N GLU A 270 -16.85 -14.33 -6.76
CA GLU A 270 -15.59 -13.61 -6.88
C GLU A 270 -15.68 -12.24 -6.19
N LEU A 271 -14.84 -12.03 -5.17
CA LEU A 271 -14.62 -10.74 -4.54
C LEU A 271 -13.15 -10.34 -4.70
N ARG A 272 -12.91 -9.17 -5.30
CA ARG A 272 -11.58 -8.56 -5.34
C ARG A 272 -11.65 -7.15 -4.79
N LEU A 273 -11.06 -6.95 -3.63
CA LEU A 273 -10.89 -5.65 -2.97
C LEU A 273 -9.39 -5.37 -2.80
N GLY A 274 -8.95 -4.16 -3.10
CA GLY A 274 -7.54 -3.81 -2.95
C GLY A 274 -7.25 -2.33 -3.04
N ASP A 275 -6.23 -1.91 -2.28
CA ASP A 275 -5.85 -0.51 -2.09
C ASP A 275 -6.93 0.33 -1.40
N ILE A 276 -7.71 -0.32 -0.51
CA ILE A 276 -8.66 0.38 0.35
C ILE A 276 -7.88 0.98 1.52
N SER A 277 -7.72 2.29 1.48
CA SER A 277 -6.98 3.04 2.50
C SER A 277 -7.89 3.48 3.64
N ASN A 278 -7.36 3.58 4.87
CA ASN A 278 -8.10 4.02 6.07
C ASN A 278 -9.30 3.13 6.45
N GLY A 279 -9.74 3.22 7.71
CA GLY A 279 -10.82 2.38 8.26
C GLY A 279 -10.36 0.94 8.48
N ASN A 280 -10.12 0.57 9.74
CA ASN A 280 -9.73 -0.81 10.07
C ASN A 280 -10.92 -1.74 9.83
N SER A 281 -10.70 -2.76 9.01
CA SER A 281 -11.67 -3.83 8.81
C SER A 281 -11.05 -5.15 9.24
N SER A 282 -11.85 -6.02 9.85
CA SER A 282 -11.46 -7.42 10.07
C SER A 282 -12.05 -8.29 8.96
N LEU A 283 -11.78 -9.59 9.01
CA LEU A 283 -12.40 -10.59 8.12
C LEU A 283 -13.82 -10.99 8.57
N GLU A 284 -14.44 -10.31 9.53
CA GLU A 284 -15.78 -10.68 10.00
C GLU A 284 -16.87 -10.50 8.94
N PHE A 285 -16.71 -9.55 8.01
CA PHE A 285 -17.73 -9.28 6.99
C PHE A 285 -17.92 -10.43 6.00
N ILE A 286 -16.95 -11.35 5.86
CA ILE A 286 -17.06 -12.49 4.95
C ILE A 286 -17.74 -13.71 5.57
N LYS A 287 -18.16 -13.66 6.85
CA LYS A 287 -18.58 -14.83 7.64
C LYS A 287 -19.64 -15.72 6.94
N ASP A 288 -20.59 -15.10 6.24
CA ASP A 288 -21.73 -15.76 5.58
C ASP A 288 -21.52 -15.96 4.06
N MET A 289 -20.42 -15.47 3.49
CA MET A 289 -20.15 -15.48 2.04
C MET A 289 -19.54 -16.82 1.57
N LYS A 290 -20.20 -17.94 1.87
CA LYS A 290 -19.65 -19.30 1.66
C LYS A 290 -19.58 -19.75 0.19
N SER A 291 -20.24 -19.01 -0.72
CA SER A 291 -20.20 -19.27 -2.17
C SER A 291 -18.90 -18.84 -2.84
N LEU A 292 -18.03 -18.10 -2.13
CA LEU A 292 -16.78 -17.56 -2.68
C LEU A 292 -15.86 -18.67 -3.21
N SER A 293 -15.51 -18.55 -4.49
CA SER A 293 -14.47 -19.32 -5.16
C SER A 293 -13.15 -18.54 -5.26
N ILE A 294 -13.23 -17.22 -5.38
CA ILE A 294 -12.07 -16.33 -5.45
C ILE A 294 -12.27 -15.20 -4.44
N LEU A 295 -11.37 -15.12 -3.46
CA LEU A 295 -11.34 -14.03 -2.49
C LEU A 295 -9.96 -13.36 -2.51
N VAL A 296 -9.91 -12.12 -2.99
CA VAL A 296 -8.70 -11.30 -3.02
C VAL A 296 -8.96 -10.04 -2.21
N LEU A 297 -8.32 -9.92 -1.06
CA LEU A 297 -8.43 -8.79 -0.14
C LEU A 297 -7.05 -8.20 0.18
N ARG A 298 -6.20 -8.04 -0.82
CA ARG A 298 -4.82 -7.57 -0.67
C ARG A 298 -4.75 -6.06 -0.39
N ASN A 299 -3.78 -5.62 0.41
CA ASN A 299 -3.51 -4.18 0.62
C ASN A 299 -4.76 -3.37 1.06
N ASN A 300 -5.48 -3.85 2.07
CA ASN A 300 -6.73 -3.21 2.57
C ASN A 300 -6.66 -2.85 4.05
N ASN A 301 -5.45 -2.80 4.63
CA ASN A 301 -5.25 -2.51 6.05
C ASN A 301 -6.06 -3.42 7.00
N LEU A 302 -6.29 -4.69 6.60
CA LEU A 302 -7.04 -5.65 7.40
C LEU A 302 -6.29 -6.00 8.69
N THR A 303 -7.00 -6.04 9.81
CA THR A 303 -6.47 -6.42 11.13
C THR A 303 -7.19 -7.66 11.68
N GLY A 304 -6.74 -8.15 12.84
CA GLY A 304 -7.28 -9.35 13.47
C GLY A 304 -6.64 -10.63 12.95
N THR A 305 -7.36 -11.74 13.08
CA THR A 305 -6.87 -13.08 12.73
C THR A 305 -7.61 -13.66 11.53
N ILE A 306 -7.02 -14.66 10.87
CA ILE A 306 -7.73 -15.47 9.88
C ILE A 306 -8.78 -16.31 10.63
N PRO A 307 -10.08 -16.22 10.28
CA PRO A 307 -11.14 -16.93 11.01
C PRO A 307 -10.88 -18.44 11.11
N SER A 308 -11.09 -19.01 12.30
CA SER A 308 -10.86 -20.44 12.53
C SER A 308 -11.77 -21.35 11.70
N ASN A 309 -12.97 -20.86 11.36
CA ASN A 309 -13.97 -21.51 10.52
C ASN A 309 -13.75 -21.29 9.00
N ILE A 310 -12.60 -20.76 8.57
CA ILE A 310 -12.26 -20.60 7.14
C ILE A 310 -12.28 -21.94 6.36
N GLY A 311 -12.21 -23.08 7.06
CA GLY A 311 -12.41 -24.41 6.47
C GLY A 311 -13.81 -24.68 5.91
N GLU A 312 -14.81 -23.85 6.22
CA GLU A 312 -16.19 -23.98 5.71
C GLU A 312 -16.36 -23.50 4.27
N TYR A 313 -15.39 -22.75 3.73
CA TYR A 313 -15.46 -22.17 2.38
C TYR A 313 -15.08 -23.21 1.32
N SER A 314 -15.92 -24.24 1.20
CA SER A 314 -15.63 -25.46 0.40
C SER A 314 -15.43 -25.22 -1.10
N SER A 315 -15.93 -24.11 -1.64
CA SER A 315 -15.77 -23.69 -3.04
C SER A 315 -14.49 -22.88 -3.29
N LEU A 316 -13.77 -22.48 -2.25
CA LEU A 316 -12.64 -21.54 -2.37
C LEU A 316 -11.48 -22.17 -3.14
N ARG A 317 -11.10 -21.55 -4.26
CA ARG A 317 -10.00 -21.94 -5.14
C ARG A 317 -8.79 -21.03 -4.99
N GLN A 318 -9.02 -19.74 -4.76
CA GLN A 318 -7.99 -18.73 -4.58
C GLN A 318 -8.30 -17.89 -3.35
N LEU A 319 -7.31 -17.75 -2.46
CA LEU A 319 -7.33 -16.83 -1.34
C LEU A 319 -6.07 -15.94 -1.38
N ASP A 320 -6.26 -14.63 -1.43
CA ASP A 320 -5.19 -13.65 -1.32
C ASP A 320 -5.52 -12.64 -0.21
N LEU A 321 -4.77 -12.69 0.87
CA LEU A 321 -4.84 -11.77 2.01
C LEU A 321 -3.52 -11.02 2.20
N SER A 322 -2.69 -10.97 1.15
CA SER A 322 -1.36 -10.38 1.22
C SER A 322 -1.37 -8.86 1.50
N PHE A 323 -0.28 -8.32 2.05
CA PHE A 323 -0.12 -6.89 2.32
C PHE A 323 -1.17 -6.32 3.30
N ASN A 324 -1.43 -7.01 4.40
CA ASN A 324 -2.33 -6.55 5.46
C ASN A 324 -1.61 -6.53 6.82
N LYS A 325 -2.37 -6.38 7.92
CA LYS A 325 -1.89 -6.40 9.31
C LYS A 325 -2.48 -7.59 10.09
N LEU A 326 -2.75 -8.70 9.39
CA LEU A 326 -3.29 -9.90 10.01
C LEU A 326 -2.23 -10.56 10.89
N HIS A 327 -2.63 -11.01 12.07
CA HIS A 327 -1.75 -11.63 13.05
C HIS A 327 -2.30 -12.98 13.52
N GLY A 328 -1.53 -13.67 14.37
CA GLY A 328 -1.89 -14.99 14.91
C GLY A 328 -1.47 -16.13 14.00
N THR A 329 -1.88 -17.34 14.36
CA THR A 329 -1.50 -18.57 13.67
C THR A 329 -2.36 -18.84 12.44
N ILE A 330 -1.77 -19.46 11.42
CA ILE A 330 -2.51 -19.91 10.23
C ILE A 330 -3.39 -21.12 10.60
N PRO A 331 -4.73 -21.05 10.42
CA PRO A 331 -5.61 -22.18 10.73
C PRO A 331 -5.32 -23.39 9.84
N ALA A 332 -5.13 -24.58 10.42
CA ALA A 332 -4.87 -25.80 9.65
C ALA A 332 -6.04 -26.19 8.72
N SER A 333 -7.28 -25.78 9.07
CA SER A 333 -8.48 -25.97 8.25
C SER A 333 -8.36 -25.29 6.87
N LEU A 334 -7.66 -24.15 6.79
CA LEU A 334 -7.39 -23.44 5.53
C LEU A 334 -6.55 -24.28 4.56
N PHE A 335 -5.49 -24.89 5.06
CA PHE A 335 -4.58 -25.70 4.27
C PHE A 335 -5.25 -26.99 3.78
N ASN A 336 -6.33 -27.43 4.42
CA ASN A 336 -7.06 -28.66 4.10
C ASN A 336 -8.29 -28.44 3.19
N LEU A 337 -8.54 -27.21 2.72
CA LEU A 337 -9.62 -26.93 1.76
C LEU A 337 -9.40 -27.71 0.45
N ARG A 338 -10.43 -28.45 0.02
CA ARG A 338 -10.34 -29.43 -1.07
C ARG A 338 -10.18 -28.82 -2.47
N GLN A 339 -10.60 -27.56 -2.65
CA GLN A 339 -10.54 -26.87 -3.93
C GLN A 339 -9.46 -25.78 -3.97
N LEU A 340 -8.85 -25.45 -2.83
CA LEU A 340 -7.88 -24.36 -2.73
C LEU A 340 -6.62 -24.73 -3.50
N THR A 341 -6.23 -23.87 -4.44
CA THR A 341 -5.06 -24.07 -5.32
C THR A 341 -4.01 -22.98 -5.10
N HIS A 342 -4.44 -21.76 -4.80
CA HIS A 342 -3.59 -20.59 -4.61
C HIS A 342 -3.88 -19.94 -3.26
N LEU A 343 -2.84 -19.81 -2.45
CA LEU A 343 -2.90 -19.18 -1.14
C LEU A 343 -1.79 -18.13 -1.00
N PHE A 344 -2.16 -16.86 -0.90
CA PHE A 344 -1.23 -15.75 -0.73
C PHE A 344 -1.51 -15.05 0.60
N LEU A 345 -0.57 -15.15 1.53
CA LEU A 345 -0.63 -14.57 2.87
C LEU A 345 0.56 -13.66 3.15
N GLY A 346 1.38 -13.38 2.13
CA GLY A 346 2.63 -12.64 2.29
C GLY A 346 2.43 -11.22 2.83
N ASN A 347 3.44 -10.70 3.51
CA ASN A 347 3.49 -9.35 4.06
C ASN A 347 2.33 -9.07 5.05
N ASN A 348 2.34 -9.82 6.15
CA ASN A 348 1.45 -9.71 7.30
C ASN A 348 2.29 -9.87 8.60
N THR A 349 1.65 -10.08 9.76
CA THR A 349 2.31 -10.39 11.04
C THR A 349 1.89 -11.77 11.58
N LEU A 350 1.60 -12.71 10.68
CA LEU A 350 1.24 -14.09 11.03
C LEU A 350 2.41 -14.79 11.71
N ASN A 351 2.13 -15.58 12.74
CA ASN A 351 3.14 -16.21 13.57
C ASN A 351 2.85 -17.71 13.81
N GLY A 352 3.71 -18.37 14.57
CA GLY A 352 3.65 -19.81 14.80
C GLY A 352 4.24 -20.61 13.64
N SER A 353 3.90 -21.90 13.57
CA SER A 353 4.42 -22.83 12.57
C SER A 353 3.46 -23.01 11.39
N LEU A 354 4.01 -23.44 10.25
CA LEU A 354 3.20 -23.86 9.12
C LEU A 354 2.40 -25.12 9.46
N PRO A 355 1.14 -25.25 9.02
CA PRO A 355 0.35 -26.46 9.20
C PRO A 355 1.09 -27.71 8.70
N THR A 356 1.04 -28.79 9.48
CA THR A 356 1.78 -30.03 9.18
C THR A 356 1.24 -30.81 7.98
N GLN A 357 -0.01 -30.55 7.59
CA GLN A 357 -0.69 -31.18 6.46
C GLN A 357 -1.26 -30.11 5.53
N LYS A 358 -1.48 -30.50 4.27
CA LYS A 358 -2.17 -29.69 3.26
C LYS A 358 -3.04 -30.58 2.37
N GLY A 359 -4.05 -29.97 1.76
CA GLY A 359 -4.84 -30.56 0.69
C GLY A 359 -4.01 -30.84 -0.56
N GLN A 360 -4.46 -31.81 -1.36
CA GLN A 360 -3.78 -32.19 -2.59
C GLN A 360 -3.86 -31.11 -3.68
N SER A 361 -4.94 -30.31 -3.68
CA SER A 361 -5.14 -29.22 -4.65
C SER A 361 -4.19 -28.03 -4.45
N LEU A 362 -3.73 -27.80 -3.22
CA LEU A 362 -2.94 -26.63 -2.86
C LEU A 362 -1.53 -26.74 -3.43
N SER A 363 -1.24 -25.93 -4.45
CA SER A 363 -0.03 -25.99 -5.27
C SER A 363 0.76 -24.69 -5.29
N ASN A 364 0.19 -23.58 -4.83
CA ASN A 364 0.88 -22.29 -4.75
C ASN A 364 0.65 -21.68 -3.36
N VAL A 365 1.72 -21.49 -2.60
CA VAL A 365 1.66 -20.95 -1.23
C VAL A 365 2.72 -19.86 -1.06
N ASP A 366 2.26 -18.63 -0.90
CA ASP A 366 3.10 -17.52 -0.45
C ASP A 366 2.77 -17.16 0.99
N VAL A 367 3.78 -17.20 1.85
CA VAL A 367 3.73 -16.74 3.23
C VAL A 367 4.92 -15.82 3.55
N SER A 368 5.53 -15.24 2.51
CA SER A 368 6.70 -14.39 2.65
C SER A 368 6.44 -13.19 3.56
N TYR A 369 7.48 -12.60 4.18
CA TYR A 369 7.36 -11.41 5.03
C TYR A 369 6.31 -11.57 6.14
N ASN A 370 6.48 -12.57 6.99
CA ASN A 370 5.68 -12.82 8.19
C ASN A 370 6.61 -13.12 9.39
N ASP A 371 6.03 -13.51 10.52
CA ASP A 371 6.74 -13.93 11.73
C ASP A 371 6.67 -15.46 11.95
N LEU A 372 6.51 -16.23 10.87
CA LEU A 372 6.43 -17.70 10.95
C LEU A 372 7.78 -18.29 11.37
N SER A 373 7.71 -19.38 12.13
CA SER A 373 8.88 -20.05 12.71
C SER A 373 8.65 -21.55 12.93
N GLY A 374 9.67 -22.25 13.42
CA GLY A 374 9.64 -23.70 13.64
C GLY A 374 10.10 -24.50 12.43
N SER A 375 10.00 -25.83 12.54
CA SER A 375 10.44 -26.76 11.49
C SER A 375 9.50 -26.73 10.29
N LEU A 376 10.08 -26.88 9.08
CA LEU A 376 9.29 -26.98 7.86
C LEU A 376 8.59 -28.36 7.77
N PRO A 377 7.29 -28.40 7.43
CA PRO A 377 6.55 -29.66 7.28
C PRO A 377 7.00 -30.44 6.03
N SER A 378 6.87 -31.77 6.04
CA SER A 378 7.40 -32.63 4.98
C SER A 378 6.86 -32.31 3.57
N TRP A 379 5.64 -31.75 3.49
CA TRP A 379 5.03 -31.41 2.20
C TRP A 379 5.77 -30.32 1.44
N VAL A 380 6.68 -29.55 2.07
CA VAL A 380 7.48 -28.53 1.36
C VAL A 380 8.42 -29.12 0.32
N SER A 381 8.71 -30.42 0.41
CA SER A 381 9.58 -31.14 -0.51
C SER A 381 8.82 -31.82 -1.66
N LEU A 382 7.49 -31.66 -1.73
CA LEU A 382 6.69 -32.28 -2.79
C LEU A 382 6.95 -31.60 -4.14
N PRO A 383 6.98 -32.38 -5.25
CA PRO A 383 7.10 -31.80 -6.59
C PRO A 383 5.85 -30.99 -6.96
N ASN A 384 5.98 -30.09 -7.95
CA ASN A 384 4.90 -29.25 -8.49
C ASN A 384 4.24 -28.33 -7.45
N LEU A 385 5.01 -27.87 -6.46
CA LEU A 385 4.57 -26.95 -5.42
C LEU A 385 5.42 -25.68 -5.48
N ASN A 386 4.76 -24.55 -5.75
CA ASN A 386 5.39 -23.23 -5.73
C ASN A 386 5.28 -22.65 -4.33
N LEU A 387 6.43 -22.38 -3.70
CA LEU A 387 6.51 -21.87 -2.34
C LEU A 387 7.31 -20.57 -2.28
N ASN A 388 6.74 -19.59 -1.59
CA ASN A 388 7.45 -18.40 -1.19
C ASN A 388 7.46 -18.24 0.34
N LEU A 389 8.63 -18.46 0.93
CA LEU A 389 8.87 -18.48 2.38
C LEU A 389 9.78 -17.32 2.84
N VAL A 390 10.12 -16.41 1.92
CA VAL A 390 11.11 -15.34 2.13
C VAL A 390 10.78 -14.50 3.37
N ALA A 391 11.79 -14.04 4.09
CA ALA A 391 11.69 -13.15 5.25
C ALA A 391 10.86 -13.70 6.44
N ASN A 392 11.01 -15.00 6.75
CA ASN A 392 10.49 -15.66 7.96
C ASN A 392 11.61 -16.22 8.86
N ASN A 393 11.28 -16.86 9.99
CA ASN A 393 12.24 -17.37 10.99
C ASN A 393 12.19 -18.90 11.13
N PHE A 394 12.25 -19.65 10.03
CA PHE A 394 12.14 -21.11 10.05
C PHE A 394 13.43 -21.79 10.52
N THR A 395 13.28 -22.95 11.18
CA THR A 395 14.38 -23.86 11.50
C THR A 395 14.61 -24.78 10.30
N LEU A 396 15.76 -24.67 9.66
CA LEU A 396 16.11 -25.40 8.43
C LEU A 396 16.92 -26.68 8.68
N GLU A 397 17.04 -27.13 9.93
CA GLU A 397 17.74 -28.36 10.27
C GLU A 397 17.06 -29.59 9.67
N GLY A 398 17.84 -30.49 9.06
CA GLY A 398 17.35 -31.72 8.43
C GLY A 398 16.74 -31.56 7.05
N LEU A 399 16.53 -30.33 6.56
CA LEU A 399 16.13 -30.09 5.17
C LEU A 399 17.33 -30.35 4.23
N ASP A 400 17.15 -31.18 3.20
CA ASP A 400 18.17 -31.30 2.15
C ASP A 400 18.36 -29.93 1.50
N ASN A 401 19.60 -29.43 1.43
CA ASN A 401 19.93 -28.14 0.80
C ASN A 401 19.47 -28.04 -0.66
N ARG A 402 19.18 -29.17 -1.33
CA ARG A 402 18.57 -29.18 -2.67
C ARG A 402 17.12 -28.72 -2.64
N VAL A 403 16.41 -28.98 -1.55
CA VAL A 403 15.04 -28.50 -1.32
C VAL A 403 15.13 -27.04 -0.87
N LEU A 404 14.47 -26.13 -1.62
CA LEU A 404 14.43 -24.69 -1.32
C LEU A 404 15.84 -24.04 -1.23
N SER A 405 16.66 -24.30 -2.24
CA SER A 405 18.04 -23.80 -2.34
C SER A 405 18.15 -22.29 -2.06
N GLY A 406 19.03 -21.92 -1.12
CA GLY A 406 19.30 -20.52 -0.76
C GLY A 406 18.30 -19.89 0.23
N LEU A 407 17.27 -20.62 0.68
CA LEU A 407 16.30 -20.12 1.67
C LEU A 407 16.95 -19.70 3.00
N ASN A 408 18.09 -20.28 3.36
CA ASN A 408 18.90 -19.86 4.51
C ASN A 408 19.34 -18.39 4.40
N CYS A 409 19.53 -17.88 3.19
CA CYS A 409 19.90 -16.48 2.92
C CYS A 409 18.72 -15.55 2.83
N LEU A 410 17.52 -16.09 2.63
CA LEU A 410 16.26 -15.36 2.55
C LEU A 410 15.40 -15.53 3.80
N GLN A 411 15.99 -15.93 4.93
CA GLN A 411 15.33 -15.80 6.24
C GLN A 411 15.17 -14.32 6.62
N LYS A 412 14.43 -14.04 7.69
CA LYS A 412 14.23 -12.69 8.23
C LYS A 412 15.58 -12.02 8.44
N ASN A 413 15.68 -10.78 7.99
CA ASN A 413 16.91 -9.98 7.94
C ASN A 413 18.02 -10.53 7.04
N PHE A 414 17.83 -11.54 6.19
CA PHE A 414 18.86 -11.97 5.22
C PHE A 414 20.23 -12.31 5.87
N PRO A 415 20.34 -13.38 6.66
CA PRO A 415 21.50 -13.62 7.53
C PRO A 415 22.74 -14.18 6.83
N CYS A 416 22.69 -14.51 5.54
CA CYS A 416 23.87 -14.98 4.81
C CYS A 416 24.86 -13.86 4.52
N ASN A 417 26.13 -14.24 4.37
CA ASN A 417 27.20 -13.37 3.90
C ASN A 417 27.35 -12.06 4.71
N ARG A 418 26.99 -12.11 6.01
CA ARG A 418 27.12 -10.98 6.95
C ARG A 418 28.58 -10.70 7.33
N GLY A 419 28.84 -9.48 7.79
CA GLY A 419 30.14 -9.02 8.25
C GLY A 419 30.71 -7.99 7.28
N LYS A 420 31.93 -8.21 6.78
CA LYS A 420 32.57 -7.30 5.81
C LYS A 420 31.90 -7.27 4.43
N GLY A 421 30.99 -8.20 4.16
CA GLY A 421 30.51 -8.47 2.81
C GLY A 421 31.51 -9.29 2.01
N ILE A 422 31.04 -9.81 0.88
CA ILE A 422 31.79 -10.59 -0.11
C ILE A 422 31.77 -9.88 -1.45
N TYR A 423 30.66 -9.19 -1.74
CA TYR A 423 30.37 -8.56 -3.00
C TYR A 423 30.32 -7.03 -2.86
N SER A 424 30.68 -6.31 -3.90
CA SER A 424 30.66 -4.85 -3.93
C SER A 424 29.58 -4.29 -4.85
N ASP A 425 28.99 -5.13 -5.70
CA ASP A 425 28.02 -4.76 -6.72
C ASP A 425 27.23 -6.02 -7.13
N PHE A 426 26.20 -5.85 -7.94
CA PHE A 426 25.57 -6.92 -8.71
C PHE A 426 24.81 -6.33 -9.90
N SER A 427 24.56 -7.14 -10.93
CA SER A 427 23.79 -6.77 -12.11
C SER A 427 23.04 -8.00 -12.64
N ILE A 428 21.77 -7.83 -12.98
CA ILE A 428 20.83 -8.93 -13.27
C ILE A 428 20.12 -8.60 -14.59
N ASN A 429 20.10 -9.56 -15.51
CA ASN A 429 19.22 -9.54 -16.68
C ASN A 429 17.90 -10.22 -16.31
N CYS A 430 16.87 -9.42 -16.04
CA CYS A 430 15.59 -9.86 -15.49
C CYS A 430 14.74 -10.55 -16.55
N GLY A 431 14.42 -11.83 -16.34
CA GLY A 431 13.72 -12.66 -17.32
C GLY A 431 14.60 -13.14 -18.49
N GLY A 432 15.92 -12.99 -18.41
CA GLY A 432 16.83 -13.22 -19.53
C GLY A 432 18.12 -13.97 -19.19
N PRO A 433 18.86 -14.40 -20.22
CA PRO A 433 20.13 -15.10 -20.07
C PRO A 433 21.25 -14.15 -19.61
N GLU A 434 22.42 -14.70 -19.31
CA GLU A 434 23.58 -13.88 -18.95
C GLU A 434 24.04 -13.10 -20.18
N ILE A 435 24.30 -11.81 -20.00
CA ILE A 435 24.77 -10.91 -21.07
C ILE A 435 25.94 -10.09 -20.54
N ARG A 436 26.94 -9.87 -21.40
CA ARG A 436 28.03 -8.94 -21.15
C ARG A 436 27.76 -7.65 -21.92
N SER A 437 27.68 -6.53 -21.21
CA SER A 437 27.43 -5.22 -21.82
C SER A 437 28.63 -4.73 -22.63
N VAL A 438 28.40 -3.68 -23.41
CA VAL A 438 29.44 -2.91 -24.13
C VAL A 438 30.47 -2.33 -23.16
N THR A 439 30.07 -2.03 -21.92
CA THR A 439 30.96 -1.56 -20.84
C THR A 439 31.66 -2.70 -20.08
N GLU A 440 31.59 -3.93 -20.60
CA GLU A 440 32.12 -5.17 -20.02
C GLU A 440 31.49 -5.59 -18.67
N ALA A 441 30.44 -4.91 -18.20
CA ALA A 441 29.67 -5.32 -17.04
C ALA A 441 28.92 -6.62 -17.37
N VAL A 442 28.93 -7.58 -16.44
CA VAL A 442 28.24 -8.86 -16.61
C VAL A 442 26.91 -8.79 -15.90
N PHE A 443 25.82 -8.87 -16.67
CA PHE A 443 24.46 -9.03 -16.17
C PHE A 443 24.19 -10.52 -16.01
N GLU A 444 24.10 -10.98 -14.77
CA GLU A 444 23.83 -12.38 -14.44
C GLU A 444 22.41 -12.77 -14.87
N ARG A 445 22.23 -14.02 -15.30
CA ARG A 445 20.95 -14.53 -15.79
C ARG A 445 19.88 -14.61 -14.69
N GLU A 446 18.64 -14.26 -15.04
CA GLU A 446 17.46 -14.48 -14.21
C GLU A 446 16.31 -14.98 -15.11
N ASP A 447 16.46 -16.15 -15.71
CA ASP A 447 15.50 -16.76 -16.63
C ASP A 447 14.79 -17.99 -16.04
N GLU A 448 14.80 -18.11 -14.72
CA GLU A 448 14.09 -19.14 -13.97
C GLU A 448 12.57 -18.90 -13.99
N ASP A 449 11.79 -19.97 -13.84
CA ASP A 449 10.32 -19.90 -13.85
C ASP A 449 9.77 -19.42 -12.51
N LEU A 450 9.84 -18.10 -12.28
CA LEU A 450 9.22 -17.44 -11.14
C LEU A 450 7.71 -17.29 -11.35
N GLY A 451 6.98 -18.35 -11.02
CA GLY A 451 5.51 -18.39 -11.02
C GLY A 451 4.84 -17.53 -9.93
N PRO A 452 3.57 -17.83 -9.57
CA PRO A 452 2.76 -16.97 -8.71
C PRO A 452 3.21 -16.92 -7.24
N ALA A 453 4.03 -17.85 -6.78
CA ALA A 453 4.53 -17.90 -5.41
C ALA A 453 5.93 -18.53 -5.40
N SER A 454 6.92 -17.76 -5.82
CA SER A 454 8.26 -18.30 -6.10
C SER A 454 9.37 -17.36 -5.63
N PHE A 455 10.51 -17.93 -5.28
CA PHE A 455 11.75 -17.21 -5.09
C PHE A 455 12.92 -17.98 -5.72
N VAL A 456 13.99 -17.26 -6.03
CA VAL A 456 15.25 -17.84 -6.51
C VAL A 456 16.43 -17.12 -5.89
N VAL A 457 17.52 -17.86 -5.68
CA VAL A 457 18.80 -17.33 -5.21
C VAL A 457 19.87 -17.71 -6.23
N SER A 458 20.68 -16.73 -6.63
CA SER A 458 21.84 -16.96 -7.51
C SER A 458 22.79 -18.02 -6.93
N ALA A 459 23.51 -18.74 -7.79
CA ALA A 459 24.43 -19.79 -7.37
C ALA A 459 25.54 -19.29 -6.43
N GLY A 460 25.97 -18.03 -6.60
CA GLY A 460 26.92 -17.36 -5.70
C GLY A 460 26.30 -16.76 -4.45
N GLN A 461 24.97 -16.79 -4.29
CA GLN A 461 24.24 -16.08 -3.22
C GLN A 461 24.59 -14.59 -3.18
N ARG A 462 24.79 -14.00 -4.36
CA ARG A 462 25.10 -12.57 -4.57
C ARG A 462 23.84 -11.75 -4.71
N TRP A 463 22.82 -12.33 -5.32
CA TRP A 463 21.50 -11.76 -5.43
C TRP A 463 20.42 -12.84 -5.37
N ALA A 464 19.18 -12.40 -5.19
CA ALA A 464 17.99 -13.23 -5.23
C ALA A 464 16.79 -12.45 -5.79
N ALA A 465 15.74 -13.16 -6.18
CA ALA A 465 14.48 -12.57 -6.62
C ALA A 465 13.28 -13.32 -6.04
N SER A 466 12.15 -12.64 -5.91
CA SER A 466 10.88 -13.20 -5.41
C SER A 466 9.72 -12.61 -6.20
N SER A 467 8.80 -13.46 -6.65
CA SER A 467 7.60 -13.06 -7.40
C SER A 467 6.35 -13.61 -6.73
N VAL A 468 5.33 -12.77 -6.63
CA VAL A 468 4.03 -13.11 -6.03
C VAL A 468 2.88 -12.59 -6.89
N GLY A 469 1.87 -13.43 -7.09
CA GLY A 469 0.55 -13.05 -7.60
C GLY A 469 0.11 -13.83 -8.83
N LEU A 470 -1.21 -13.87 -9.03
CA LEU A 470 -1.87 -14.49 -10.18
C LEU A 470 -2.56 -13.42 -11.04
N PHE A 471 -2.41 -13.50 -12.36
CA PHE A 471 -3.08 -12.57 -13.26
C PHE A 471 -4.58 -12.90 -13.34
N ALA A 472 -5.42 -11.96 -12.92
CA ALA A 472 -6.86 -12.16 -12.85
C ALA A 472 -7.44 -12.53 -14.22
N GLY A 473 -8.20 -13.63 -14.29
CA GLY A 473 -8.91 -14.06 -15.49
C GLY A 473 -8.04 -14.68 -16.59
N SER A 474 -6.71 -14.70 -16.46
CA SER A 474 -5.85 -15.35 -17.47
C SER A 474 -5.71 -16.84 -17.19
N SER A 475 -5.84 -17.66 -18.24
CA SER A 475 -5.47 -19.08 -18.21
C SER A 475 -3.98 -19.31 -18.52
N ASN A 476 -3.33 -18.34 -19.17
CA ASN A 476 -1.92 -18.40 -19.54
C ASN A 476 -1.16 -17.27 -18.84
N ASN A 477 -0.67 -17.55 -17.63
CA ASN A 477 0.05 -16.56 -16.83
C ASN A 477 1.47 -16.40 -17.35
N ILE A 478 1.81 -15.20 -17.82
CA ILE A 478 3.11 -14.88 -18.41
C ILE A 478 3.93 -14.10 -17.39
N TYR A 479 5.00 -14.70 -16.89
CA TYR A 479 5.92 -14.07 -15.93
C TYR A 479 7.21 -13.56 -16.57
N ILE A 480 7.47 -13.89 -17.84
CA ILE A 480 8.57 -13.35 -18.64
C ILE A 480 8.00 -12.90 -19.97
N SER A 481 8.30 -11.68 -20.37
CA SER A 481 8.04 -11.21 -21.73
C SER A 481 9.34 -11.12 -22.51
N THR A 482 9.27 -11.44 -23.80
CA THR A 482 10.40 -11.39 -24.72
C THR A 482 10.04 -10.60 -25.97
N SER A 483 11.01 -9.88 -26.51
CA SER A 483 10.89 -9.07 -27.72
C SER A 483 12.08 -9.32 -28.63
N GLN A 484 11.86 -9.20 -29.95
CA GLN A 484 12.92 -9.25 -30.96
C GLN A 484 13.29 -7.84 -31.46
N SER A 485 12.72 -6.80 -30.85
CA SER A 485 12.97 -5.41 -31.22
C SER A 485 14.39 -4.98 -30.86
N GLN A 486 14.86 -3.96 -31.58
CA GLN A 486 16.03 -3.18 -31.20
C GLN A 486 15.56 -1.96 -30.40
N PHE A 487 16.31 -1.62 -29.35
CA PHE A 487 15.97 -0.56 -28.40
C PHE A 487 16.92 0.62 -28.54
N VAL A 488 16.34 1.82 -28.54
CA VAL A 488 17.07 3.09 -28.53
C VAL A 488 17.26 3.61 -27.11
N ASN A 489 18.12 4.65 -26.96
CA ASN A 489 18.49 5.24 -25.66
C ASN A 489 19.29 4.29 -24.76
N THR A 490 19.96 3.32 -25.35
CA THR A 490 20.88 2.37 -24.71
C THR A 490 21.95 1.94 -25.72
N LEU A 491 23.12 1.51 -25.24
CA LEU A 491 24.13 0.81 -26.04
C LEU A 491 23.92 -0.71 -26.01
N ASP A 492 23.17 -1.21 -25.02
CA ASP A 492 22.96 -2.62 -24.73
C ASP A 492 21.52 -3.03 -25.08
N SER A 493 21.16 -2.97 -26.37
CA SER A 493 19.78 -3.25 -26.81
C SER A 493 19.28 -4.64 -26.42
N GLU A 494 20.17 -5.64 -26.38
CA GLU A 494 19.83 -7.03 -26.01
C GLU A 494 19.30 -7.15 -24.58
N LEU A 495 19.71 -6.25 -23.67
CA LEU A 495 19.28 -6.25 -22.28
C LEU A 495 17.77 -5.96 -22.12
N PHE A 496 17.16 -5.30 -23.12
CA PHE A 496 15.74 -4.92 -23.11
C PHE A 496 14.86 -5.87 -23.92
N GLN A 497 15.44 -6.93 -24.49
CA GLN A 497 14.71 -7.97 -25.22
C GLN A 497 13.99 -8.95 -24.28
N SER A 498 14.30 -8.94 -22.99
CA SER A 498 13.57 -9.67 -21.96
C SER A 498 13.11 -8.72 -20.84
N ALA A 499 12.01 -9.11 -20.19
CA ALA A 499 11.58 -8.47 -18.96
C ALA A 499 10.83 -9.46 -18.05
N ARG A 500 11.14 -9.39 -16.76
CA ARG A 500 10.41 -10.10 -15.69
C ARG A 500 9.12 -9.35 -15.39
N LEU A 501 8.03 -10.10 -15.27
CA LEU A 501 6.68 -9.63 -14.92
C LEU A 501 6.22 -10.23 -13.59
N SER A 502 5.34 -9.53 -12.89
CA SER A 502 4.59 -10.09 -11.75
C SER A 502 3.19 -9.48 -11.68
N ALA A 503 2.23 -10.25 -11.17
CA ALA A 503 0.84 -9.80 -11.02
C ALA A 503 0.57 -9.05 -9.71
N SER A 504 1.51 -9.03 -8.75
CA SER A 504 1.32 -8.33 -7.48
C SER A 504 2.62 -7.71 -6.97
N SER A 505 3.60 -8.54 -6.65
CA SER A 505 4.87 -8.10 -6.05
C SER A 505 6.04 -8.77 -6.74
N LEU A 506 7.05 -7.98 -7.08
CA LEU A 506 8.33 -8.45 -7.59
C LEU A 506 9.44 -7.81 -6.76
N ARG A 507 10.27 -8.64 -6.13
CA ARG A 507 11.37 -8.18 -5.27
C ARG A 507 12.70 -8.72 -5.77
N TYR A 508 13.72 -7.87 -5.69
CA TYR A 508 15.11 -8.23 -5.92
C TYR A 508 15.94 -7.91 -4.69
N TYR A 509 16.93 -8.74 -4.45
CA TYR A 509 17.80 -8.67 -3.28
C TYR A 509 19.25 -8.68 -3.72
N GLY A 510 20.02 -7.69 -3.26
CA GLY A 510 21.49 -7.82 -3.20
C GLY A 510 21.85 -8.49 -1.88
N LEU A 511 22.70 -9.52 -1.92
CA LEU A 511 23.08 -10.35 -0.77
C LEU A 511 24.59 -10.33 -0.58
N GLY A 512 25.05 -10.18 0.66
CA GLY A 512 26.47 -10.16 0.99
C GLY A 512 27.23 -8.94 0.45
N LEU A 513 26.54 -7.82 0.24
CA LEU A 513 27.15 -6.58 -0.23
C LEU A 513 28.01 -5.92 0.86
N GLU A 514 29.08 -5.24 0.48
CA GLU A 514 29.85 -4.38 1.39
C GLU A 514 28.95 -3.22 1.85
N ASN A 515 28.93 -2.91 3.15
CA ASN A 515 28.07 -1.84 3.67
C ASN A 515 28.56 -0.47 3.18
N GLY A 516 27.63 0.43 2.84
CA GLY A 516 27.95 1.76 2.36
C GLY A 516 26.90 2.33 1.39
N GLY A 517 27.20 3.47 0.79
CA GLY A 517 26.34 4.12 -0.21
C GLY A 517 26.43 3.43 -1.58
N TYR A 518 25.27 3.19 -2.20
CA TYR A 518 25.14 2.59 -3.53
C TYR A 518 24.25 3.43 -4.43
N THR A 519 24.56 3.39 -5.72
CA THR A 519 23.62 3.75 -6.78
C THR A 519 22.92 2.49 -7.26
N VAL A 520 21.60 2.45 -7.08
CA VAL A 520 20.72 1.40 -7.59
C VAL A 520 20.18 1.84 -8.95
N THR A 521 20.43 1.04 -9.98
CA THR A 521 20.01 1.31 -11.36
C THR A 521 18.95 0.30 -11.76
N LEU A 522 17.76 0.81 -12.08
CA LEU A 522 16.63 0.02 -12.57
C LEU A 522 16.35 0.38 -14.03
N GLN A 523 16.25 -0.63 -14.89
CA GLN A 523 16.12 -0.45 -16.33
C GLN A 523 14.86 -1.14 -16.85
N PHE A 524 14.10 -0.40 -17.64
CA PHE A 524 12.76 -0.78 -18.08
C PHE A 524 12.59 -0.55 -19.58
N ALA A 525 11.81 -1.41 -20.23
CA ALA A 525 11.19 -1.15 -21.52
C ALA A 525 9.81 -1.80 -21.57
N GLU A 526 8.78 -1.07 -21.99
CA GLU A 526 7.46 -1.68 -22.18
C GLU A 526 7.46 -2.47 -23.49
N ILE A 527 7.46 -3.80 -23.36
CA ILE A 527 7.59 -4.73 -24.48
C ILE A 527 6.33 -5.58 -24.73
N GLN A 528 5.29 -5.43 -23.91
CA GLN A 528 4.04 -6.16 -24.03
C GLN A 528 2.90 -5.26 -24.58
N ILE A 529 2.78 -4.03 -24.07
CA ILE A 529 1.75 -3.07 -24.48
C ILE A 529 2.28 -2.20 -25.62
N LEU A 530 1.55 -2.14 -26.74
CA LEU A 530 1.96 -1.34 -27.89
C LEU A 530 1.89 0.17 -27.60
N GLY A 531 2.61 0.99 -28.37
CA GLY A 531 2.55 2.46 -28.29
C GLY A 531 1.29 2.99 -28.97
N SER A 532 0.80 4.17 -28.59
CA SER A 532 -0.41 4.75 -29.19
C SER A 532 -0.24 5.10 -30.68
N THR A 533 1.01 5.31 -31.12
CA THR A 533 1.37 5.54 -32.53
C THR A 533 1.05 4.38 -33.46
N SER A 534 0.79 3.20 -32.92
CA SER A 534 0.42 2.00 -33.69
C SER A 534 -1.00 2.03 -34.26
N ASN A 535 -1.84 3.02 -33.88
CA ASN A 535 -3.25 3.11 -34.28
C ASN A 535 -4.06 1.82 -34.02
N THR A 536 -3.67 1.03 -33.02
CA THR A 536 -4.40 -0.18 -32.61
C THR A 536 -4.86 -0.07 -31.17
N TRP A 537 -6.01 -0.67 -30.87
CA TRP A 537 -6.58 -0.71 -29.53
C TRP A 537 -5.64 -1.39 -28.53
N ARG A 538 -4.74 -2.25 -29.01
CA ARG A 538 -3.68 -2.91 -28.22
C ARG A 538 -2.71 -1.91 -27.60
N GLY A 539 -2.61 -0.71 -28.18
CA GLY A 539 -1.84 0.40 -27.64
C GLY A 539 -2.59 1.28 -26.65
N LEU A 540 -3.81 0.92 -26.25
CA LEU A 540 -4.57 1.67 -25.24
C LEU A 540 -4.30 1.21 -23.80
N GLY A 541 -3.55 0.12 -23.64
CA GLY A 541 -3.16 -0.41 -22.33
C GLY A 541 -2.30 0.58 -21.54
N ARG A 542 -2.40 0.50 -20.22
CA ARG A 542 -1.65 1.32 -19.26
C ARG A 542 -1.10 0.42 -18.15
N ARG A 543 0.21 0.43 -17.95
CA ARG A 543 0.87 -0.28 -16.85
C ARG A 543 1.34 0.74 -15.81
N ARG A 544 0.92 0.53 -14.55
CA ARG A 544 1.35 1.35 -13.41
C ARG A 544 1.73 0.47 -12.23
N PHE A 545 2.79 0.85 -11.52
CA PHE A 545 3.24 0.19 -10.30
C PHE A 545 4.13 1.12 -9.47
N ASP A 546 4.28 0.80 -8.19
CA ASP A 546 5.10 1.54 -7.25
C ASP A 546 6.51 0.93 -7.16
N ILE A 547 7.50 1.77 -6.86
CA ILE A 547 8.89 1.36 -6.71
C ILE A 547 9.37 1.71 -5.30
N TYR A 548 9.89 0.71 -4.61
CA TYR A 548 10.51 0.84 -3.30
C TYR A 548 11.97 0.41 -3.36
N VAL A 549 12.85 1.17 -2.70
CA VAL A 549 14.27 0.83 -2.52
C VAL A 549 14.62 0.93 -1.04
N GLN A 550 15.14 -0.16 -0.47
CA GLN A 550 15.34 -0.34 0.98
C GLN A 550 14.10 0.03 1.80
N GLY A 551 12.92 -0.42 1.34
CA GLY A 551 11.63 -0.16 1.99
C GLY A 551 11.08 1.25 1.82
N ARG A 552 11.82 2.19 1.20
CA ARG A 552 11.36 3.55 0.93
C ARG A 552 10.68 3.64 -0.44
N LEU A 553 9.45 4.16 -0.50
CA LEU A 553 8.79 4.51 -1.75
C LEU A 553 9.59 5.60 -2.48
N VAL A 554 10.04 5.32 -3.70
CA VAL A 554 10.82 6.24 -4.53
C VAL A 554 10.03 6.76 -5.74
N GLU A 555 9.10 5.97 -6.27
CA GLU A 555 8.16 6.37 -7.32
C GLU A 555 6.80 5.74 -7.02
N LYS A 556 5.73 6.52 -7.18
CA LYS A 556 4.35 6.05 -7.09
C LYS A 556 3.72 6.06 -8.50
N ASP A 557 2.92 5.05 -8.82
CA ASP A 557 2.19 4.96 -10.09
C ASP A 557 3.11 5.13 -11.32
N PHE A 558 4.31 4.55 -11.24
CA PHE A 558 5.34 4.61 -12.28
C PHE A 558 4.83 3.95 -13.56
N ASP A 559 4.97 4.67 -14.66
CA ASP A 559 4.48 4.28 -15.98
C ASP A 559 5.66 4.35 -16.96
N VAL A 560 6.16 3.16 -17.32
CA VAL A 560 7.35 3.00 -18.17
C VAL A 560 7.12 3.66 -19.52
N ARG A 561 5.96 3.41 -20.14
CA ARG A 561 5.64 3.88 -21.48
C ARG A 561 5.48 5.40 -21.51
N ARG A 562 4.79 5.98 -20.52
CA ARG A 562 4.68 7.44 -20.38
C ARG A 562 6.07 8.08 -20.25
N THR A 563 6.95 7.48 -19.46
CA THR A 563 8.33 7.96 -19.26
C THR A 563 9.18 7.84 -20.54
N ALA A 564 8.91 6.83 -21.36
CA ALA A 564 9.54 6.63 -22.67
C ALA A 564 9.02 7.58 -23.77
N GLY A 565 8.10 8.50 -23.46
CA GLY A 565 7.44 9.34 -24.47
C GLY A 565 6.53 8.55 -25.40
N ASP A 566 5.85 7.53 -24.86
CA ASP A 566 4.95 6.62 -25.57
C ASP A 566 5.61 5.67 -26.60
N SER A 567 6.93 5.56 -26.55
CA SER A 567 7.69 4.58 -27.34
C SER A 567 7.77 3.23 -26.62
N THR A 568 7.63 2.14 -27.38
CA THR A 568 7.81 0.75 -26.91
C THR A 568 9.19 0.18 -27.22
N VAL A 569 10.03 0.95 -27.91
CA VAL A 569 11.40 0.56 -28.30
C VAL A 569 12.44 1.48 -27.69
N ARG A 570 12.09 2.18 -26.61
CA ARG A 570 12.99 3.10 -25.91
C ARG A 570 13.25 2.61 -24.49
N ALA A 571 14.53 2.44 -24.17
CA ALA A 571 14.98 2.12 -22.83
C ALA A 571 14.75 3.29 -21.86
N VAL A 572 14.24 2.97 -20.67
CA VAL A 572 14.05 3.90 -19.54
C VAL A 572 14.91 3.44 -18.38
N GLN A 573 15.83 4.31 -17.95
CA GLN A 573 16.69 4.08 -16.79
C GLN A 573 16.28 4.98 -15.63
N ARG A 574 16.30 4.41 -14.42
CA ARG A 574 16.08 5.11 -13.17
C ARG A 574 17.19 4.78 -12.19
N GLU A 575 17.74 5.82 -11.56
CA GLU A 575 18.81 5.69 -10.58
C GLU A 575 18.36 6.22 -9.22
N TYR A 576 18.63 5.44 -8.18
CA TYR A 576 18.28 5.80 -6.81
C TYR A 576 19.47 5.55 -5.88
N LYS A 577 19.78 6.54 -5.05
CA LYS A 577 20.74 6.36 -3.95
C LYS A 577 20.11 5.51 -2.85
N ALA A 578 20.85 4.50 -2.40
CA ALA A 578 20.47 3.62 -1.31
C ALA A 578 21.68 3.34 -0.41
N ASN A 579 21.45 3.23 0.89
CA ASN A 579 22.48 2.76 1.80
C ASN A 579 22.31 1.25 2.01
N VAL A 580 23.37 0.50 1.76
CA VAL A 580 23.45 -0.92 2.12
C VAL A 580 23.96 -0.97 3.55
N SER A 581 23.11 -1.48 4.43
CA SER A 581 23.51 -1.86 5.78
C SER A 581 23.26 -3.35 5.91
N GLN A 582 23.94 -4.00 6.86
CA GLN A 582 23.67 -5.40 7.13
C GLN A 582 23.85 -6.31 5.90
N ASN A 583 24.74 -5.91 4.99
CA ASN A 583 25.16 -6.62 3.79
C ASN A 583 24.05 -6.99 2.82
N HIS A 584 22.90 -6.31 2.84
CA HIS A 584 21.82 -6.58 1.89
C HIS A 584 21.15 -5.30 1.37
N LEU A 585 20.62 -5.42 0.16
CA LEU A 585 19.83 -4.40 -0.51
C LEU A 585 18.49 -5.02 -0.90
N GLU A 586 17.38 -4.35 -0.65
CA GLU A 586 16.07 -4.76 -1.13
C GLU A 586 15.47 -3.75 -2.12
N ILE A 587 14.95 -4.25 -3.23
CA ILE A 587 14.20 -3.50 -4.23
C ILE A 587 12.84 -4.17 -4.39
N HIS A 588 11.75 -3.42 -4.34
CA HIS A 588 10.40 -3.95 -4.42
C HIS A 588 9.57 -3.15 -5.42
N LEU A 589 9.09 -3.83 -6.46
CA LEU A 589 8.15 -3.31 -7.44
C LEU A 589 6.76 -3.87 -7.11
N PHE A 590 5.79 -2.98 -6.89
CA PHE A 590 4.49 -3.35 -6.30
C PHE A 590 3.32 -2.85 -7.13
N TRP A 591 2.36 -3.73 -7.42
CA TRP A 591 1.13 -3.36 -8.10
C TRP A 591 0.00 -3.04 -7.11
N ALA A 592 -0.22 -1.75 -6.86
CA ALA A 592 -1.28 -1.25 -5.99
C ALA A 592 -2.69 -1.23 -6.63
N GLY A 593 -2.91 -1.90 -7.77
CA GLY A 593 -4.24 -2.01 -8.38
C GLY A 593 -4.53 -1.03 -9.53
N LYS A 594 -3.59 -0.12 -9.84
CA LYS A 594 -3.72 0.84 -10.95
C LYS A 594 -3.19 0.31 -12.29
N GLY A 595 -3.70 0.88 -13.38
CA GLY A 595 -3.46 0.45 -14.75
C GLY A 595 -4.54 -0.51 -15.27
N THR A 596 -4.55 -0.71 -16.58
CA THR A 596 -5.51 -1.59 -17.26
C THR A 596 -5.14 -3.05 -17.03
N CYS A 597 -6.11 -3.92 -16.77
CA CYS A 597 -5.84 -5.34 -16.52
C CYS A 597 -5.59 -6.19 -17.77
N CYS A 598 -6.07 -5.73 -18.92
CA CYS A 598 -6.56 -6.65 -19.95
C CYS A 598 -6.21 -6.23 -21.39
N ILE A 599 -5.23 -5.34 -21.57
CA ILE A 599 -4.83 -4.82 -22.89
C ILE A 599 -3.29 -4.95 -23.01
N PRO A 600 -2.76 -5.62 -24.06
CA PRO A 600 -3.47 -6.21 -25.20
C PRO A 600 -4.10 -7.58 -24.92
N ILE A 601 -3.75 -8.19 -23.79
CA ILE A 601 -4.21 -9.52 -23.37
C ILE A 601 -4.62 -9.50 -21.90
N GLN A 602 -5.43 -10.46 -21.49
CA GLN A 602 -5.77 -10.68 -20.09
C GLN A 602 -4.49 -10.90 -19.27
N GLY A 603 -4.32 -10.14 -18.18
CA GLY A 603 -3.12 -10.23 -17.35
C GLY A 603 -1.97 -9.31 -17.75
N ALA A 604 -2.16 -8.42 -18.72
CA ALA A 604 -1.16 -7.41 -19.08
C ALA A 604 -1.18 -6.22 -18.08
N TYR A 605 -0.80 -6.47 -16.82
CA TYR A 605 -0.68 -5.46 -15.75
C TYR A 605 0.43 -5.81 -14.76
N GLY A 606 0.63 -4.97 -13.74
CA GLY A 606 1.63 -5.18 -12.69
C GLY A 606 3.05 -4.76 -13.09
N PRO A 607 4.05 -4.95 -12.22
CA PRO A 607 5.42 -4.54 -12.49
C PRO A 607 6.04 -5.30 -13.66
N LEU A 608 6.89 -4.58 -14.40
CA LEU A 608 7.76 -5.09 -15.45
C LEU A 608 9.15 -4.51 -15.22
N ILE A 609 10.22 -5.28 -15.41
CA ILE A 609 11.60 -4.79 -15.36
C ILE A 609 12.54 -5.63 -16.24
N SER A 610 13.48 -5.00 -16.93
CA SER A 610 14.44 -5.65 -17.83
C SER A 610 15.79 -5.88 -17.16
N ALA A 611 16.27 -4.94 -16.35
CA ALA A 611 17.50 -5.16 -15.60
C ALA A 611 17.53 -4.40 -14.27
N VAL A 612 18.26 -4.98 -13.33
CA VAL A 612 18.52 -4.44 -11.99
C VAL A 612 20.02 -4.47 -11.74
N GLY A 613 20.58 -3.39 -11.21
CA GLY A 613 21.94 -3.39 -10.71
C GLY A 613 22.12 -2.46 -9.53
N ALA A 614 23.20 -2.67 -8.78
CA ALA A 614 23.66 -1.74 -7.76
C ALA A 614 25.18 -1.67 -7.77
N THR A 615 25.71 -0.45 -7.81
CA THR A 615 27.15 -0.17 -7.79
C THR A 615 27.52 0.70 -6.58
N PRO A 616 28.67 0.48 -5.96
CA PRO A 616 29.08 1.21 -4.77
C PRO A 616 29.53 2.63 -5.16
N ASP A 617 29.16 3.62 -4.35
CA ASP A 617 29.61 5.01 -4.49
C ASP A 617 30.97 5.26 -3.81
N PHE A 618 31.66 4.19 -3.45
CA PHE A 618 32.93 4.15 -2.72
C PHE A 618 33.88 3.13 -3.34
N THR A 619 35.17 3.18 -3.00
CA THR A 619 36.14 2.19 -3.45
C THR A 619 35.97 0.89 -2.65
N PRO A 620 35.57 -0.23 -3.29
CA PRO A 620 35.32 -1.47 -2.56
C PRO A 620 36.58 -2.08 -1.96
N THR A 621 36.43 -2.73 -0.81
CA THR A 621 37.53 -3.49 -0.16
C THR A 621 37.41 -5.01 -0.36
N VAL A 622 36.28 -5.46 -0.92
CA VAL A 622 35.99 -6.87 -1.18
C VAL A 622 36.23 -7.25 -2.65
N GLY A 623 36.52 -8.52 -2.91
CA GLY A 623 36.98 -8.99 -4.23
C GLY A 623 35.92 -9.57 -5.16
N ASN A 624 34.63 -9.53 -4.82
CA ASN A 624 33.53 -10.19 -5.57
C ASN A 624 33.75 -11.68 -5.86
N ARG A 625 34.53 -12.38 -5.01
CA ARG A 625 34.81 -13.82 -5.19
C ARG A 625 33.82 -14.63 -4.35
N PRO A 626 32.98 -15.48 -4.97
CA PRO A 626 32.07 -16.33 -4.20
C PRO A 626 32.84 -17.24 -3.23
N PRO A 627 32.23 -17.63 -2.10
CA PRO A 627 32.84 -18.59 -1.19
C PRO A 627 33.21 -19.86 -1.98
N SER A 628 34.49 -20.25 -2.00
CA SER A 628 34.89 -21.48 -2.66
C SER A 628 34.14 -22.64 -1.99
N LYS A 629 33.37 -23.43 -2.76
CA LYS A 629 32.92 -24.75 -2.29
C LYS A 629 34.18 -25.52 -1.91
N GLY A 630 34.41 -25.71 -0.62
CA GLY A 630 35.64 -26.29 -0.10
C GLY A 630 35.96 -27.56 -0.89
N LYS A 631 37.04 -27.54 -1.67
CA LYS A 631 37.58 -28.76 -2.25
C LYS A 631 37.91 -29.66 -1.07
N SER A 632 37.26 -30.81 -1.02
CA SER A 632 37.49 -31.89 -0.05
C SER A 632 38.96 -32.32 -0.12
N MET A 633 39.83 -31.68 0.66
CA MET A 633 41.25 -32.00 0.73
C MET A 633 41.46 -33.18 1.70
N THR A 634 40.86 -34.33 1.38
CA THR A 634 41.03 -35.57 2.17
C THR A 634 42.46 -36.10 2.07
N GLY A 635 43.20 -35.78 1.01
CA GLY A 635 44.55 -36.29 0.77
C GLY A 635 45.67 -35.69 1.63
N THR A 636 45.51 -34.47 2.16
CA THR A 636 46.60 -33.80 2.90
C THR A 636 46.47 -33.97 4.42
N ILE A 637 45.28 -34.33 4.91
CA ILE A 637 45.01 -34.48 6.35
C ILE A 637 45.83 -35.66 6.94
N VAL A 638 46.13 -36.71 6.16
CA VAL A 638 46.96 -37.81 6.66
C VAL A 638 48.43 -37.40 6.86
N GLY A 639 48.94 -36.46 6.06
CA GLY A 639 50.34 -36.03 6.16
C GLY A 639 50.64 -35.08 7.32
N VAL A 640 49.64 -34.32 7.80
CA VAL A 640 49.86 -33.18 8.70
C VAL A 640 49.47 -33.49 10.16
N ILE A 641 48.72 -34.57 10.42
CA ILE A 641 48.36 -34.99 11.79
C ILE A 641 49.60 -35.24 12.67
N VAL A 642 50.74 -35.63 12.08
CA VAL A 642 51.99 -35.81 12.84
C VAL A 642 52.67 -34.48 13.19
N GLY A 643 52.49 -33.43 12.38
CA GLY A 643 53.12 -32.12 12.62
C GLY A 643 52.32 -31.21 13.56
N VAL A 644 51.00 -31.39 13.64
CA VAL A 644 50.12 -30.44 14.36
C VAL A 644 50.16 -30.62 15.88
N GLY A 645 50.58 -31.78 16.39
CA GLY A 645 50.72 -31.99 17.84
C GLY A 645 51.63 -30.98 18.54
N LEU A 646 52.66 -30.47 17.85
CA LEU A 646 53.60 -29.50 18.41
C LEU A 646 53.16 -28.04 18.23
N LEU A 647 52.35 -27.74 17.21
CA LEU A 647 51.88 -26.36 16.97
C LEU A 647 50.59 -26.01 17.71
N SER A 648 49.80 -27.01 18.15
CA SER A 648 48.58 -26.78 18.92
C SER A 648 48.83 -26.12 20.29
N ILE A 649 49.99 -26.35 20.92
CA ILE A 649 50.31 -25.73 22.22
C ILE A 649 50.64 -24.24 22.04
N ILE A 650 51.42 -23.89 21.01
CA ILE A 650 51.78 -22.51 20.72
C ILE A 650 50.56 -21.73 20.20
N SER A 651 49.74 -22.35 19.36
CA SER A 651 48.48 -21.77 18.90
C SER A 651 47.51 -21.52 20.05
N GLY A 652 47.41 -22.42 21.03
CA GLY A 652 46.55 -22.23 22.21
C GLY A 652 46.89 -20.96 23.00
N VAL A 653 48.17 -20.70 23.22
CA VAL A 653 48.64 -19.50 23.93
C VAL A 653 48.45 -18.24 23.10
N VAL A 654 48.76 -18.28 21.80
CA VAL A 654 48.57 -17.13 20.91
C VAL A 654 47.09 -16.82 20.70
N ILE A 655 46.22 -17.82 20.58
CA ILE A 655 44.77 -17.64 20.50
C ILE A 655 44.21 -17.11 21.82
N PHE A 656 44.73 -17.52 22.97
CA PHE A 656 44.35 -16.94 24.27
C PHE A 656 44.74 -15.45 24.36
N ILE A 657 45.94 -15.09 23.91
CA ILE A 657 46.42 -13.69 23.89
C ILE A 657 45.63 -12.86 22.88
N ILE A 658 45.31 -13.40 21.70
CA ILE A 658 44.51 -12.70 20.67
C ILE A 658 43.04 -12.59 21.11
N ARG A 659 42.45 -13.61 21.73
CA ARG A 659 41.07 -13.51 22.28
C ARG A 659 40.97 -12.49 23.40
N LYS A 660 42.04 -12.27 24.19
CA LYS A 660 42.04 -11.21 25.21
C LYS A 660 42.20 -9.80 24.62
N ARG A 661 42.69 -9.65 23.38
CA ARG A 661 42.87 -8.33 22.74
C ARG A 661 41.88 -8.00 21.62
N ARG A 662 41.16 -8.96 21.02
CA ARG A 662 40.27 -8.71 19.86
C ARG A 662 38.80 -8.40 20.19
N LYS A 663 38.41 -8.24 21.46
CA LYS A 663 37.00 -8.04 21.83
C LYS A 663 36.52 -6.57 21.80
N ARG A 664 37.12 -5.66 21.01
CA ARG A 664 36.83 -4.21 21.19
C ARG A 664 36.84 -3.31 19.95
N TYR A 665 36.61 -3.82 18.73
CA TYR A 665 36.77 -2.97 17.52
C TYR A 665 35.72 -3.16 16.42
N THR A 666 34.50 -3.60 16.72
CA THR A 666 33.56 -4.06 15.67
C THR A 666 32.16 -3.43 15.68
N ASP A 667 31.94 -2.23 16.24
CA ASP A 667 30.54 -1.80 16.45
C ASP A 667 30.20 -0.32 16.18
N ASP A 668 31.02 0.38 15.38
CA ASP A 668 30.92 1.83 15.15
C ASP A 668 30.54 2.25 13.71
N GLU A 669 30.02 1.34 12.87
CA GLU A 669 29.68 1.63 11.46
C GLU A 669 28.69 2.82 11.31
N GLU A 670 27.65 2.92 12.16
CA GLU A 670 26.69 4.04 12.09
C GLU A 670 27.34 5.39 12.47
N ILE A 671 28.35 5.39 13.36
CA ILE A 671 29.05 6.62 13.79
C ILE A 671 30.08 7.06 12.75
N LEU A 672 30.78 6.10 12.12
CA LEU A 672 31.73 6.37 11.06
C LEU A 672 31.08 6.90 9.78
N SER A 673 29.79 6.62 9.59
CA SER A 673 29.00 7.10 8.44
C SER A 673 28.48 8.55 8.57
N MET A 674 28.74 9.22 9.69
CA MET A 674 28.29 10.60 9.90
C MET A 674 29.19 11.59 9.16
N ASP A 675 28.63 12.32 8.18
CA ASP A 675 29.32 13.44 7.52
C ASP A 675 29.65 14.59 8.48
N VAL A 676 28.94 14.65 9.62
CA VAL A 676 29.13 15.65 10.67
C VAL A 676 30.06 15.09 11.75
N LYS A 677 31.14 15.81 12.05
CA LYS A 677 32.09 15.49 13.13
C LYS A 677 31.91 16.44 14.30
N PRO A 678 31.01 16.15 15.27
CA PRO A 678 30.93 16.93 16.49
C PRO A 678 32.24 16.83 17.29
N TYR A 679 32.49 17.80 18.17
CA TYR A 679 33.61 17.71 19.11
C TYR A 679 33.49 16.43 19.94
N THR A 680 34.58 15.66 20.03
CA THR A 680 34.58 14.38 20.73
C THR A 680 35.30 14.51 22.06
N PHE A 681 34.58 14.25 23.16
CA PHE A 681 35.13 14.18 24.51
C PHE A 681 35.61 12.76 24.81
N THR A 682 36.67 12.63 25.61
CA THR A 682 37.06 11.30 26.14
C THR A 682 36.11 10.89 27.26
N TYR A 683 35.91 9.58 27.45
CA TYR A 683 35.08 9.10 28.57
C TYR A 683 35.69 9.52 29.91
N SER A 684 37.02 9.48 30.04
CA SER A 684 37.72 9.95 31.24
C SER A 684 37.44 11.42 31.57
N GLU A 685 37.37 12.28 30.55
CA GLU A 685 37.10 13.70 30.73
C GLU A 685 35.68 13.94 31.25
N LEU A 686 34.68 13.28 30.65
CA LEU A 686 33.29 13.39 31.11
C LEU A 686 33.09 12.75 32.48
N LYS A 687 33.75 11.61 32.73
CA LYS A 687 33.78 10.95 34.04
C LYS A 687 34.33 11.89 35.12
N SER A 688 35.43 12.60 34.85
CA SER A 688 35.95 13.60 35.77
C SER A 688 35.00 14.80 35.92
N ALA A 689 34.43 15.28 34.82
CA ALA A 689 33.52 16.43 34.83
C ALA A 689 32.24 16.19 35.65
N THR A 690 31.74 14.95 35.70
CA THR A 690 30.52 14.56 36.44
C THR A 690 30.81 13.93 37.81
N GLN A 691 32.08 13.92 38.25
CA GLN A 691 32.53 13.26 39.48
C GLN A 691 32.17 11.77 39.53
N ASP A 692 32.52 11.05 38.47
CA ASP A 692 32.16 9.65 38.25
C ASP A 692 30.64 9.42 38.20
N PHE A 693 29.92 10.33 37.51
CA PHE A 693 28.46 10.28 37.38
C PHE A 693 27.77 10.16 38.75
N ASP A 694 28.22 10.98 39.70
CA ASP A 694 27.71 11.00 41.07
C ASP A 694 26.17 11.16 41.04
N PRO A 695 25.39 10.32 41.74
CA PRO A 695 23.93 10.44 41.81
C PRO A 695 23.44 11.82 42.24
N SER A 696 24.21 12.58 43.03
CA SER A 696 23.90 13.97 43.42
C SER A 696 23.93 14.97 42.24
N ASN A 697 24.63 14.63 41.16
CA ASN A 697 24.67 15.42 39.93
C ASN A 697 23.56 15.01 38.94
N LYS A 698 22.74 14.02 39.25
CA LYS A 698 21.69 13.54 38.33
C LYS A 698 20.58 14.59 38.20
N LEU A 699 20.35 15.04 36.97
CA LEU A 699 19.33 16.03 36.62
C LEU A 699 17.99 15.38 36.28
N GLY A 700 18.02 14.14 35.79
CA GLY A 700 16.82 13.39 35.41
C GLY A 700 17.18 12.06 34.75
N GLU A 701 16.18 11.22 34.54
CA GLU A 701 16.29 9.97 33.76
C GLU A 701 14.99 9.70 33.03
N GLY A 702 15.09 9.52 31.72
CA GLY A 702 13.97 9.10 30.87
C GLY A 702 14.26 7.75 30.20
N GLY A 703 13.40 7.32 29.28
CA GLY A 703 13.54 6.05 28.56
C GLY A 703 14.85 5.89 27.76
N PHE A 704 15.60 6.98 27.56
CA PHE A 704 16.86 6.99 26.80
C PHE A 704 18.10 6.96 27.68
N GLY A 705 17.94 7.15 29.00
CA GLY A 705 19.00 7.07 30.00
C GLY A 705 19.15 8.34 30.85
N PRO A 706 20.03 8.30 31.86
CA PRO A 706 20.19 9.37 32.83
C PRO A 706 21.01 10.55 32.30
N VAL A 707 20.70 11.75 32.80
CA VAL A 707 21.42 13.00 32.51
C VAL A 707 22.08 13.51 33.78
N TYR A 708 23.36 13.85 33.70
CA TYR A 708 24.15 14.37 34.82
C TYR A 708 24.65 15.77 34.55
N LYS A 709 24.64 16.62 35.57
CA LYS A 709 25.38 17.88 35.59
C LYS A 709 26.88 17.58 35.63
N GLY A 710 27.65 18.32 34.85
CA GLY A 710 29.10 18.27 34.90
C GLY A 710 29.71 19.66 34.76
N LYS A 711 30.99 19.77 35.12
CA LYS A 711 31.79 20.97 34.90
C LYS A 711 33.07 20.59 34.15
N LEU A 712 33.20 21.09 32.92
CA LEU A 712 34.38 20.86 32.09
C LEU A 712 35.60 21.57 32.67
N ASN A 713 36.80 21.18 32.22
CA ASN A 713 38.07 21.75 32.69
C ASN A 713 38.20 23.26 32.47
N ASP A 714 37.52 23.79 31.44
CA ASP A 714 37.47 25.22 31.15
C ASP A 714 36.44 25.99 32.00
N GLY A 715 35.75 25.30 32.91
CA GLY A 715 34.77 25.86 33.83
C GLY A 715 33.34 25.88 33.31
N ARG A 716 33.08 25.48 32.05
CA ARG A 716 31.72 25.41 31.50
C ARG A 716 30.90 24.33 32.22
N GLU A 717 29.70 24.70 32.66
CA GLU A 717 28.70 23.75 33.13
C GLU A 717 28.00 23.09 31.94
N VAL A 718 27.85 21.77 32.01
CA VAL A 718 27.31 20.93 30.93
C VAL A 718 26.30 19.93 31.48
N ALA A 719 25.38 19.50 30.62
CA ALA A 719 24.49 18.37 30.87
C ALA A 719 24.97 17.18 30.03
N VAL A 720 25.36 16.09 30.69
CA VAL A 720 25.90 14.87 30.07
C VAL A 720 24.81 13.81 30.08
N LYS A 721 24.22 13.53 28.91
CA LYS A 721 23.18 12.50 28.72
C LYS A 721 23.86 11.17 28.39
N LEU A 722 23.64 10.15 29.21
CA LEU A 722 24.12 8.78 28.97
C LEU A 722 23.04 8.02 28.24
N LEU A 723 23.36 7.48 27.07
CA LEU A 723 22.41 6.66 26.33
C LEU A 723 22.57 5.19 26.68
N SER A 724 21.43 4.50 26.90
CA SER A 724 21.42 3.05 27.06
C SER A 724 21.60 2.35 25.71
N VAL A 725 22.85 2.03 25.37
CA VAL A 725 23.25 1.49 24.05
C VAL A 725 22.98 -0.02 23.91
N GLY A 726 22.47 -0.67 24.95
CA GLY A 726 22.21 -2.12 24.94
C GLY A 726 21.23 -2.58 23.85
N SER A 727 20.50 -1.65 23.21
CA SER A 727 19.61 -1.91 22.10
C SER A 727 20.07 -1.23 20.81
N ARG A 728 19.77 -1.86 19.67
CA ARG A 728 19.96 -1.27 18.32
C ARG A 728 19.21 0.06 18.16
N GLN A 729 18.14 0.27 18.92
CA GLN A 729 17.37 1.51 18.95
C GLN A 729 18.16 2.66 19.58
N GLY A 730 18.88 2.42 20.69
CA GLY A 730 19.69 3.47 21.34
C GLY A 730 20.81 4.00 20.47
N LYS A 731 21.44 3.14 19.65
CA LYS A 731 22.47 3.56 18.67
C LYS A 731 21.91 4.46 17.56
N GLY A 732 20.79 4.05 16.95
CA GLY A 732 20.15 4.84 15.91
C GLY A 732 19.67 6.21 16.41
N GLN A 733 19.23 6.29 17.68
CA GLN A 733 18.85 7.55 18.33
C GLN A 733 20.07 8.45 18.60
N PHE A 734 21.19 7.90 19.08
CA PHE A 734 22.44 8.66 19.26
C PHE A 734 22.87 9.38 17.98
N VAL A 735 22.85 8.66 16.85
CA VAL A 735 23.23 9.23 15.55
C VAL A 735 22.19 10.22 15.05
N ALA A 736 20.90 9.89 15.13
CA ALA A 736 19.83 10.80 14.73
C ALA A 736 19.88 12.13 15.49
N GLU A 737 20.12 12.07 16.80
CA GLU A 737 20.22 13.25 17.66
C GLU A 737 21.39 14.14 17.25
N ILE A 738 22.59 13.58 17.06
CA ILE A 738 23.77 14.34 16.62
C ILE A 738 23.54 14.98 15.24
N VAL A 739 23.04 14.20 14.27
CA VAL A 739 22.85 14.70 12.90
C VAL A 739 21.84 15.83 12.86
N ALA A 740 20.70 15.69 13.57
CA ALA A 740 19.67 16.70 13.61
C ALA A 740 20.14 17.97 14.34
N ILE A 741 20.70 17.83 15.55
CA ILE A 741 21.05 18.99 16.39
C ILE A 741 22.30 19.72 15.89
N SER A 742 23.24 19.03 15.24
CA SER A 742 24.44 19.67 14.68
C SER A 742 24.15 20.46 13.40
N ALA A 743 22.98 20.25 12.78
CA ALA A 743 22.54 20.99 11.59
C ALA A 743 21.87 22.33 11.93
N VAL A 744 21.63 22.61 13.22
CA VAL A 744 20.80 23.74 13.66
C VAL A 744 21.49 24.56 14.76
N GLN A 745 21.32 25.87 14.70
CA GLN A 745 21.75 26.77 15.78
C GLN A 745 20.72 27.88 15.94
N HIS A 746 19.91 27.81 16.99
CA HIS A 746 18.83 28.74 17.24
C HIS A 746 18.64 29.00 18.74
N ARG A 747 18.16 30.19 19.12
CA ARG A 747 18.03 30.61 20.54
C ARG A 747 17.07 29.73 21.35
N ASN A 748 16.07 29.14 20.69
CA ASN A 748 15.06 28.28 21.28
C ASN A 748 15.30 26.78 21.04
N LEU A 749 16.52 26.39 20.66
CA LEU A 749 16.93 24.98 20.54
C LEU A 749 18.14 24.74 21.45
N VAL A 750 18.25 23.55 22.03
CA VAL A 750 19.37 23.23 22.91
C VAL A 750 20.69 23.16 22.13
N LYS A 751 21.78 23.65 22.71
CA LYS A 751 23.10 23.60 22.09
C LYS A 751 23.84 22.32 22.46
N LEU A 752 24.22 21.53 21.44
CA LEU A 752 25.17 20.42 21.59
C LEU A 752 26.61 20.95 21.60
N TYR A 753 27.37 20.65 22.65
CA TYR A 753 28.82 20.93 22.70
C TYR A 753 29.66 19.82 22.10
N GLY A 754 29.19 18.58 22.16
CA GLY A 754 29.90 17.43 21.59
C GLY A 754 29.34 16.10 22.08
N CYS A 755 30.07 15.03 21.83
CA CYS A 755 29.68 13.68 22.21
C CYS A 755 30.87 12.84 22.68
N CYS A 756 30.61 11.71 23.33
CA CYS A 756 31.58 10.65 23.58
C CYS A 756 31.05 9.34 23.00
N TYR A 757 31.90 8.65 22.24
CA TYR A 757 31.64 7.32 21.68
C TYR A 757 32.79 6.35 21.94
N GLU A 758 33.50 6.53 23.06
CA GLU A 758 34.65 5.69 23.44
C GLU A 758 34.19 4.30 23.93
N GLY A 759 34.56 3.24 23.20
CA GLY A 759 34.16 1.87 23.55
C GLY A 759 32.65 1.66 23.45
N GLU A 760 32.02 1.22 24.53
CA GLU A 760 30.55 1.02 24.61
C GLU A 760 29.81 2.27 25.12
N HIS A 761 30.54 3.32 25.49
CA HIS A 761 29.97 4.52 26.07
C HIS A 761 29.42 5.42 24.95
N ARG A 762 28.14 5.77 25.00
CA ARG A 762 27.53 6.78 24.10
C ARG A 762 26.95 7.89 24.96
N LEU A 763 27.58 9.07 24.91
CA LEU A 763 27.18 10.23 25.68
C LEU A 763 27.04 11.46 24.80
N LEU A 764 26.05 12.29 25.10
CA LEU A 764 25.86 13.61 24.49
C LEU A 764 26.11 14.69 25.53
N VAL A 765 26.82 15.74 25.14
CA VAL A 765 27.23 16.84 26.02
C VAL A 765 26.52 18.10 25.56
N TYR A 766 25.53 18.52 26.33
CA TYR A 766 24.71 19.70 26.07
C TYR A 766 25.11 20.86 26.97
N GLU A 767 24.65 22.06 26.62
CA GLU A 767 24.59 23.15 27.58
C GLU A 767 23.74 22.77 28.80
N TYR A 768 24.20 23.14 29.99
CA TYR A 768 23.40 22.99 31.21
C TYR A 768 22.36 24.11 31.31
N LEU A 769 21.11 23.75 31.55
CA LEU A 769 19.99 24.67 31.69
C LEU A 769 19.46 24.60 33.14
N PRO A 770 19.64 25.67 33.93
CA PRO A 770 19.48 25.59 35.39
C PRO A 770 18.04 25.45 35.88
N ASN A 771 17.05 25.86 35.07
CA ASN A 771 15.65 25.84 35.46
C ASN A 771 14.93 24.54 35.04
N GLY A 772 15.66 23.54 34.56
CA GLY A 772 15.12 22.21 34.27
C GLY A 772 14.12 22.19 33.11
N SER A 773 13.23 21.19 33.12
CA SER A 773 12.20 20.99 32.11
C SER A 773 10.88 21.66 32.47
N LEU A 774 10.10 22.00 31.44
CA LEU A 774 8.85 22.73 31.57
C LEU A 774 7.80 21.95 32.38
N ASP A 775 7.72 20.62 32.22
CA ASP A 775 6.81 19.77 32.99
C ASP A 775 7.10 19.82 34.50
N GLN A 776 8.37 19.86 34.90
CA GLN A 776 8.76 20.02 36.30
C GLN A 776 8.39 21.41 36.83
N ALA A 777 8.64 22.47 36.04
CA ALA A 777 8.28 23.83 36.42
C ALA A 777 6.76 24.05 36.50
N LEU A 778 5.98 23.31 35.70
CA LEU A 778 4.53 23.50 35.57
C LEU A 778 3.73 22.57 36.50
N PHE A 779 4.14 21.30 36.61
CA PHE A 779 3.40 20.24 37.33
C PHE A 779 4.12 19.72 38.57
N GLY A 780 5.44 19.93 38.68
CA GLY A 780 6.28 19.39 39.75
C GLY A 780 6.20 20.17 41.07
N GLU A 781 7.19 19.97 41.94
CA GLU A 781 7.37 20.78 43.14
C GLU A 781 7.67 22.22 42.71
N LYS A 782 6.71 23.14 42.90
CA LYS A 782 6.66 24.49 42.31
C LYS A 782 7.73 25.45 42.86
N THR A 783 9.00 25.15 42.62
CA THR A 783 10.13 26.04 42.96
C THR A 783 10.20 27.25 42.03
N LEU A 784 9.66 27.13 40.81
CA LEU A 784 9.62 28.16 39.79
C LEU A 784 8.16 28.58 39.53
N HIS A 785 7.83 29.83 39.87
CA HIS A 785 6.52 30.39 39.57
C HIS A 785 6.50 30.97 38.16
N LEU A 786 5.81 30.31 37.24
CA LEU A 786 5.59 30.78 35.87
C LEU A 786 4.29 31.58 35.81
N ASP A 787 4.41 32.91 35.84
CA ASP A 787 3.27 33.80 35.60
C ASP A 787 2.78 33.71 34.14
N TRP A 788 1.62 34.32 33.86
CA TRP A 788 1.01 34.24 32.54
C TRP A 788 1.93 34.76 31.43
N SER A 789 2.56 35.92 31.65
CA SER A 789 3.46 36.53 30.68
C SER A 789 4.63 35.62 30.34
N THR A 790 5.23 34.97 31.34
CA THR A 790 6.31 34.00 31.16
C THR A 790 5.83 32.77 30.40
N ARG A 791 4.65 32.21 30.74
CA ARG A 791 4.06 31.07 30.00
C ARG A 791 3.78 31.41 28.54
N TYR A 792 3.33 32.63 28.27
CA TYR A 792 3.09 33.12 26.91
C TYR A 792 4.38 33.22 26.09
N GLU A 793 5.44 33.80 26.68
CA GLU A 793 6.76 33.87 26.05
C GLU A 793 7.39 32.49 25.86
N ILE A 794 7.15 31.54 26.78
CA ILE A 794 7.55 30.15 26.61
C ILE A 794 6.84 29.53 25.39
N CYS A 795 5.52 29.68 25.27
CA CYS A 795 4.75 29.18 24.13
C CYS A 795 5.29 29.76 22.81
N LEU A 796 5.51 31.08 22.77
CA LEU A 796 6.05 31.78 21.61
C LEU A 796 7.47 31.34 21.26
N GLY A 797 8.32 31.11 22.27
CA GLY A 797 9.69 30.63 22.08
C GLY A 797 9.75 29.21 21.52
N VAL A 798 8.91 28.29 22.02
CA VAL A 798 8.80 26.93 21.46
C VAL A 798 8.33 27.00 20.01
N ALA A 799 7.33 27.83 19.71
CA ALA A 799 6.83 28.01 18.36
C ALA A 799 7.93 28.51 17.40
N ARG A 800 8.73 29.52 17.80
CA ARG A 800 9.89 30.01 17.04
C ARG A 800 10.95 28.92 16.82
N GLY A 801 11.20 28.07 17.83
CA GLY A 801 12.08 26.91 17.69
C GLY A 801 11.61 25.95 16.61
N LEU A 802 10.31 25.64 16.55
CA LEU A 802 9.74 24.75 15.54
C LEU A 802 9.68 25.40 14.15
N VAL A 803 9.42 26.71 14.03
CA VAL A 803 9.55 27.44 12.76
C VAL A 803 10.92 27.23 12.15
N TYR A 804 11.97 27.38 12.96
CA TYR A 804 13.33 27.18 12.48
C TYR A 804 13.55 25.77 11.93
N LEU A 805 13.05 24.73 12.62
CA LEU A 805 13.16 23.33 12.18
C LEU A 805 12.34 23.03 10.92
N HIS A 806 11.15 23.59 10.80
CA HIS A 806 10.19 23.27 9.75
C HIS A 806 10.40 24.09 8.47
N GLU A 807 10.80 25.35 8.62
CA GLU A 807 10.67 26.34 7.54
C GLU A 807 12.00 27.04 7.19
N GLU A 808 12.93 27.18 8.14
CA GLU A 808 14.17 27.97 7.93
C GLU A 808 15.44 27.12 7.77
N ALA A 809 15.46 25.90 8.32
CA ALA A 809 16.59 25.00 8.22
C ALA A 809 16.79 24.49 6.78
N ARG A 810 18.05 24.31 6.37
CA ARG A 810 18.43 23.81 5.03
C ARG A 810 17.76 22.49 4.65
N LEU A 811 17.60 21.60 5.62
CA LEU A 811 16.79 20.39 5.51
C LEU A 811 15.68 20.52 6.55
N ARG A 812 14.45 20.24 6.14
CA ARG A 812 13.31 20.27 7.06
C ARG A 812 13.48 19.17 8.10
N ILE A 813 13.38 19.53 9.37
CA ILE A 813 13.56 18.61 10.51
C ILE A 813 12.21 18.46 11.22
N VAL A 814 11.73 17.22 11.35
CA VAL A 814 10.58 16.90 12.21
C VAL A 814 11.10 16.28 13.49
N HIS A 815 10.77 16.89 14.63
CA HIS A 815 11.25 16.51 15.95
C HIS A 815 10.66 15.17 16.43
N ARG A 816 9.36 14.95 16.21
CA ARG A 816 8.56 13.74 16.55
C ARG A 816 8.31 13.47 18.02
N ASP A 817 9.01 14.14 18.93
CA ASP A 817 8.80 14.00 20.38
C ASP A 817 8.71 15.36 21.08
N VAL A 818 7.94 16.30 20.51
CA VAL A 818 7.65 17.58 21.19
C VAL A 818 6.71 17.30 22.36
N LYS A 819 7.13 17.62 23.58
CA LYS A 819 6.36 17.48 24.83
C LYS A 819 6.98 18.35 25.92
N ALA A 820 6.24 18.66 26.99
CA ALA A 820 6.72 19.54 28.05
C ALA A 820 8.05 19.08 28.69
N SER A 821 8.26 17.78 28.89
CA SER A 821 9.52 17.23 29.43
C SER A 821 10.74 17.40 28.51
N ASN A 822 10.52 17.65 27.22
CA ASN A 822 11.58 17.92 26.25
C ASN A 822 11.78 19.43 25.98
N ILE A 823 11.06 20.31 26.70
CA ILE A 823 11.29 21.77 26.66
C ILE A 823 12.05 22.16 27.93
N LEU A 824 13.28 22.64 27.77
CA LEU A 824 14.13 23.07 28.88
C LEU A 824 14.16 24.60 29.01
N LEU A 825 14.39 25.11 30.22
CA LEU A 825 14.39 26.54 30.52
C LEU A 825 15.79 27.03 30.91
N ASP A 826 16.30 28.05 30.21
CA ASP A 826 17.56 28.68 30.59
C ASP A 826 17.42 29.59 31.83
N SER A 827 18.51 30.23 32.27
CA SER A 827 18.51 31.11 33.45
C SER A 827 17.58 32.32 33.35
N LYS A 828 17.11 32.67 32.15
CA LYS A 828 16.16 33.76 31.87
C LYS A 828 14.76 33.23 31.54
N LEU A 829 14.50 31.94 31.78
CA LEU A 829 13.25 31.25 31.46
C LEU A 829 12.94 31.21 29.95
N VAL A 830 13.96 31.35 29.10
CA VAL A 830 13.81 31.18 27.66
C VAL A 830 13.72 29.68 27.35
N PRO A 831 12.69 29.23 26.61
CA PRO A 831 12.51 27.82 26.31
C PRO A 831 13.48 27.36 25.23
N LYS A 832 13.96 26.12 25.39
CA LYS A 832 14.80 25.41 24.44
C LYS A 832 14.27 24.01 24.19
N VAL A 833 13.87 23.74 22.94
CA VAL A 833 13.49 22.39 22.51
C VAL A 833 14.73 21.49 22.56
N SER A 834 14.57 20.31 23.16
CA SER A 834 15.63 19.34 23.38
C SER A 834 15.16 17.91 23.04
N ASP A 835 16.08 16.96 23.10
CA ASP A 835 15.87 15.53 22.78
C ASP A 835 15.47 15.23 21.33
N PHE A 836 16.43 15.42 20.42
CA PHE A 836 16.29 15.13 19.00
C PHE A 836 16.48 13.64 18.67
N GLY A 837 16.47 12.73 19.66
CA GLY A 837 16.74 11.31 19.47
C GLY A 837 15.80 10.63 18.49
N LEU A 838 14.59 11.16 18.30
CA LEU A 838 13.62 10.66 17.34
C LEU A 838 13.56 11.47 16.04
N ALA A 839 14.31 12.57 15.92
CA ALA A 839 14.18 13.52 14.83
C ALA A 839 14.43 12.91 13.43
N LYS A 840 13.80 13.48 12.41
CA LYS A 840 13.98 13.08 11.01
C LYS A 840 14.15 14.27 10.08
N LEU A 841 15.14 14.17 9.21
CA LEU A 841 15.45 15.16 8.18
C LEU A 841 14.85 14.71 6.83
N TYR A 842 14.25 15.64 6.08
CA TYR A 842 13.77 15.37 4.71
C TYR A 842 13.73 16.59 3.80
N ASP A 843 13.58 16.30 2.51
CA ASP A 843 13.53 17.27 1.40
C ASP A 843 12.11 17.84 1.24
N ASP A 844 12.01 19.13 0.93
CA ASP A 844 10.77 19.92 0.84
C ASP A 844 9.86 19.47 -0.32
N LYS A 845 10.42 18.77 -1.31
CA LYS A 845 9.68 18.21 -2.45
C LYS A 845 8.78 17.03 -2.09
N LYS A 846 8.91 16.45 -0.89
CA LYS A 846 8.09 15.31 -0.44
C LYS A 846 6.84 15.81 0.27
N THR A 847 5.69 15.24 -0.07
CA THR A 847 4.42 15.54 0.63
C THR A 847 4.35 14.95 2.04
N HIS A 848 5.05 13.84 2.28
CA HIS A 848 5.20 13.18 3.59
C HIS A 848 6.34 12.15 3.55
N ILE A 849 6.70 11.63 4.72
CA ILE A 849 7.59 10.48 4.92
C ILE A 849 6.78 9.33 5.54
N SER A 850 6.79 8.15 4.93
CA SER A 850 6.28 6.94 5.59
C SER A 850 7.39 6.35 6.48
N THR A 851 7.19 6.34 7.80
CA THR A 851 8.17 5.80 8.76
C THR A 851 7.47 5.10 9.93
N ARG A 852 8.17 4.19 10.61
CA ARG A 852 7.69 3.57 11.87
C ARG A 852 7.31 4.67 12.86
N VAL A 853 6.15 4.52 13.49
CA VAL A 853 5.67 5.41 14.55
C VAL A 853 6.60 5.33 15.76
N ALA A 854 7.03 6.50 16.21
CA ALA A 854 7.80 6.74 17.41
C ALA A 854 7.48 8.15 17.90
N GLY A 855 7.36 8.31 19.22
CA GLY A 855 6.95 9.52 19.93
C GLY A 855 6.15 9.14 21.16
N THR A 856 5.76 10.14 21.94
CA THR A 856 5.04 9.95 23.21
C THR A 856 3.53 9.97 23.00
N ILE A 857 2.85 8.96 23.53
CA ILE A 857 1.37 8.88 23.52
C ILE A 857 0.77 10.15 24.13
N GLY A 858 -0.35 10.63 23.55
CA GLY A 858 -0.98 11.90 23.90
C GLY A 858 -0.43 13.12 23.13
N TYR A 859 0.78 13.04 22.58
CA TYR A 859 1.36 14.07 21.70
C TYR A 859 1.42 13.62 20.23
N LEU A 860 1.13 12.34 19.96
CA LEU A 860 1.19 11.78 18.61
C LEU A 860 0.03 12.27 17.74
N ALA A 861 0.38 12.89 16.62
CA ALA A 861 -0.61 13.27 15.62
C ALA A 861 -1.33 12.04 15.03
N PRO A 862 -2.65 12.09 14.79
CA PRO A 862 -3.45 10.94 14.36
C PRO A 862 -2.98 10.30 13.06
N GLU A 863 -2.68 11.11 12.04
CA GLU A 863 -2.18 10.60 10.76
C GLU A 863 -0.85 9.88 10.90
N TYR A 864 -0.04 10.30 11.86
CA TYR A 864 1.24 9.68 12.11
C TYR A 864 1.12 8.44 12.99
N ALA A 865 0.35 8.50 14.08
CA ALA A 865 0.05 7.36 14.93
C ALA A 865 -0.62 6.20 14.16
N MET A 866 -1.55 6.54 13.25
CA MET A 866 -2.36 5.56 12.53
C MET A 866 -1.72 5.08 11.21
N ARG A 867 -1.04 5.98 10.48
CA ARG A 867 -0.52 5.72 9.11
C ARG A 867 1.01 5.69 9.01
N GLY A 868 1.72 6.12 10.04
CA GLY A 868 3.17 6.37 9.96
C GLY A 868 3.53 7.52 9.01
N HIS A 869 2.54 8.33 8.59
CA HIS A 869 2.75 9.49 7.73
C HIS A 869 3.29 10.64 8.54
N LEU A 870 4.57 10.92 8.34
CA LEU A 870 5.29 11.96 9.03
C LEU A 870 5.42 13.19 8.12
N THR A 871 4.98 14.32 8.63
CA THR A 871 5.16 15.67 8.06
C THR A 871 5.49 16.61 9.21
N GLU A 872 5.91 17.83 8.94
CA GLU A 872 6.11 18.84 10.00
C GLU A 872 4.84 19.08 10.84
N LYS A 873 3.65 18.81 10.27
CA LYS A 873 2.36 18.95 10.96
C LYS A 873 2.19 17.99 12.14
N THR A 874 3.02 16.98 12.27
CA THR A 874 3.00 16.11 13.46
C THR A 874 3.52 16.85 14.68
N ASP A 875 4.56 17.66 14.52
CA ASP A 875 5.09 18.50 15.58
C ASP A 875 4.14 19.66 15.89
N VAL A 876 3.41 20.18 14.88
CA VAL A 876 2.36 21.18 15.09
C VAL A 876 1.27 20.64 16.02
N TYR A 877 0.84 19.39 15.82
CA TYR A 877 -0.13 18.75 16.71
C TYR A 877 0.41 18.65 18.14
N ALA A 878 1.63 18.14 18.29
CA ALA A 878 2.28 17.99 19.60
C ALA A 878 2.47 19.35 20.31
N PHE A 879 2.82 20.40 19.55
CA PHE A 879 2.86 21.78 20.02
C PHE A 879 1.51 22.25 20.56
N GLY A 880 0.41 21.93 19.87
CA GLY A 880 -0.94 22.25 20.33
C GLY A 880 -1.23 21.65 21.71
N VAL A 881 -0.79 20.42 21.98
CA VAL A 881 -0.93 19.79 23.30
C VAL A 881 -0.09 20.53 24.35
N VAL A 882 1.17 20.88 24.04
CA VAL A 882 2.04 21.67 24.94
C VAL A 882 1.46 23.05 25.24
N ALA A 883 0.80 23.68 24.26
CA ALA A 883 0.12 24.96 24.47
C ALA A 883 -1.07 24.81 25.44
N LEU A 884 -1.86 23.72 25.35
CA LEU A 884 -2.92 23.43 26.33
C LEU A 884 -2.34 23.18 27.73
N GLU A 885 -1.20 22.50 27.83
CA GLU A 885 -0.51 22.28 29.09
C GLU A 885 -0.12 23.61 29.74
N LEU A 886 0.49 24.54 28.98
CA LEU A 886 0.86 25.87 29.45
C LEU A 886 -0.35 26.69 29.95
N VAL A 887 -1.46 26.66 29.20
CA VAL A 887 -2.69 27.36 29.58
C VAL A 887 -3.28 26.80 30.87
N SER A 888 -3.35 25.46 30.98
CA SER A 888 -4.08 24.78 32.06
C SER A 888 -3.26 24.54 33.32
N GLY A 889 -1.93 24.54 33.22
CA GLY A 889 -1.06 24.13 34.31
C GLY A 889 -1.20 22.65 34.67
N ARG A 890 -1.73 21.82 33.76
CA ARG A 890 -1.98 20.39 33.95
C ARG A 890 -1.30 19.53 32.87
N PRO A 891 -0.91 18.29 33.18
CA PRO A 891 -0.40 17.35 32.19
C PRO A 891 -1.49 16.95 31.19
N ASN A 892 -1.09 16.47 30.01
CA ASN A 892 -2.00 16.05 28.95
C ASN A 892 -3.00 14.94 29.36
N SER A 893 -2.66 14.13 30.36
CA SER A 893 -3.52 13.13 30.99
C SER A 893 -3.30 13.06 32.49
N ASP A 894 -4.36 12.94 33.28
CA ASP A 894 -4.30 12.77 34.74
C ASP A 894 -5.37 11.77 35.21
N GLU A 895 -4.92 10.58 35.60
CA GLU A 895 -5.76 9.47 36.06
C GLU A 895 -6.52 9.75 37.36
N ASN A 896 -6.16 10.80 38.11
CA ASN A 896 -6.84 11.16 39.35
C ASN A 896 -8.12 11.97 39.13
N LEU A 897 -8.42 12.33 37.88
CA LEU A 897 -9.57 13.16 37.53
C LEU A 897 -10.68 12.35 36.87
N GLU A 898 -11.90 12.90 36.97
CA GLU A 898 -13.10 12.36 36.36
C GLU A 898 -12.91 12.16 34.84
N ASP A 899 -13.59 11.17 34.27
CA ASP A 899 -13.43 10.77 32.86
C ASP A 899 -13.51 11.95 31.88
N GLU A 900 -14.41 12.92 32.12
CA GLU A 900 -14.54 14.12 31.27
C GLU A 900 -13.34 15.09 31.32
N LYS A 901 -12.52 15.01 32.36
CA LYS A 901 -11.34 15.87 32.60
C LYS A 901 -10.01 15.12 32.52
N ARG A 902 -10.05 13.79 32.35
CA ARG A 902 -8.88 12.91 32.36
C ARG A 902 -7.90 13.28 31.26
N TYR A 903 -8.39 13.47 30.03
CA TYR A 903 -7.58 13.90 28.89
C TYR A 903 -7.75 15.40 28.63
N LEU A 904 -6.64 16.12 28.68
CA LEU A 904 -6.64 17.58 28.58
C LEU A 904 -7.23 18.07 27.26
N LEU A 905 -6.93 17.40 26.14
CA LEU A 905 -7.45 17.76 24.82
C LEU A 905 -8.99 17.57 24.74
N GLU A 906 -9.52 16.48 25.31
CA GLU A 906 -10.97 16.24 25.36
C GLU A 906 -11.68 17.30 26.20
N TRP A 907 -11.08 17.61 27.35
CA TRP A 907 -11.61 18.62 28.26
C TRP A 907 -11.61 20.03 27.62
N ALA A 908 -10.52 20.39 26.93
CA ALA A 908 -10.43 21.66 26.20
C ALA A 908 -11.51 21.77 25.12
N TRP A 909 -11.76 20.70 24.37
CA TRP A 909 -12.84 20.66 23.37
C TRP A 909 -14.23 20.76 24.00
N ASN A 910 -14.48 20.05 25.11
CA ASN A 910 -15.75 20.12 25.84
C ASN A 910 -16.04 21.54 26.34
N LEU A 911 -15.02 22.23 26.87
CA LEU A 911 -15.14 23.63 27.28
C LEU A 911 -15.36 24.58 26.09
N HIS A 912 -14.65 24.40 24.98
CA HIS A 912 -14.82 25.19 23.77
C HIS A 912 -16.22 25.04 23.15
N GLU A 913 -16.73 23.81 23.05
CA GLU A 913 -18.09 23.53 22.55
C GLU A 913 -19.17 24.19 23.43
N LYS A 914 -18.88 24.42 24.72
CA LYS A 914 -19.77 25.10 25.67
C LYS A 914 -19.50 26.61 25.80
N GLY A 915 -18.57 27.18 25.03
CA GLY A 915 -18.18 28.60 25.12
C GLY A 915 -17.60 28.99 26.49
N ARG A 916 -16.93 28.04 27.14
CA ARG A 916 -16.40 28.11 28.51
C ARG A 916 -14.88 27.92 28.57
N GLU A 917 -14.16 28.32 27.52
CA GLU A 917 -12.71 28.14 27.36
C GLU A 917 -11.91 28.74 28.52
N VAL A 918 -12.41 29.83 29.11
CA VAL A 918 -11.77 30.52 30.24
C VAL A 918 -11.56 29.59 31.45
N GLU A 919 -12.40 28.57 31.60
CA GLU A 919 -12.27 27.57 32.68
C GLU A 919 -11.12 26.59 32.48
N LEU A 920 -10.51 26.58 31.29
CA LEU A 920 -9.30 25.80 31.03
C LEU A 920 -8.08 26.48 31.65
N ILE A 921 -8.11 27.80 31.87
CA ILE A 921 -6.97 28.58 32.35
C ILE A 921 -6.63 28.19 33.79
N ASP A 922 -5.34 28.01 34.06
CA ASP A 922 -4.81 27.65 35.36
C ASP A 922 -5.32 28.60 36.47
N HIS A 923 -6.15 28.07 37.37
CA HIS A 923 -6.72 28.78 38.51
C HIS A 923 -5.68 29.36 39.48
N GLN A 924 -4.41 28.95 39.38
CA GLN A 924 -3.34 29.46 40.23
C GLN A 924 -2.69 30.74 39.69
N LEU A 925 -3.01 31.15 38.46
CA LEU A 925 -2.56 32.43 37.91
C LEU A 925 -3.30 33.57 38.62
N THR A 926 -2.57 34.43 39.31
CA THR A 926 -3.14 35.59 40.03
C THR A 926 -3.66 36.66 39.07
N GLU A 927 -2.95 36.88 37.96
CA GLU A 927 -3.29 37.80 36.90
C GLU A 927 -2.92 37.16 35.55
N PHE A 928 -3.80 37.28 34.57
CA PHE A 928 -3.55 36.85 33.21
C PHE A 928 -4.32 37.73 32.22
N ASN A 929 -3.81 37.84 31.00
CA ASN A 929 -4.50 38.54 29.93
C ASN A 929 -5.53 37.60 29.30
N MET A 930 -6.82 37.87 29.52
CA MET A 930 -7.93 37.05 29.03
C MET A 930 -7.91 36.85 27.51
N GLU A 931 -7.56 37.90 26.76
CA GLU A 931 -7.53 37.85 25.29
C GLU A 931 -6.38 36.97 24.79
N GLU A 932 -5.20 37.07 25.42
CA GLU A 932 -4.08 36.17 25.15
C GLU A 932 -4.40 34.71 25.52
N GLY A 933 -5.11 34.50 26.63
CA GLY A 933 -5.55 33.19 27.09
C GLY A 933 -6.45 32.50 26.06
N LYS A 934 -7.53 33.17 25.67
CA LYS A 934 -8.45 32.69 24.62
C LYS A 934 -7.73 32.48 23.28
N ARG A 935 -6.84 33.40 22.91
CA ARG A 935 -6.02 33.29 21.69
C ARG A 935 -5.15 32.04 21.71
N MET A 936 -4.44 31.77 22.79
CA MET A 936 -3.59 30.58 22.90
C MET A 936 -4.40 29.28 22.85
N ILE A 937 -5.59 29.25 23.48
CA ILE A 937 -6.51 28.11 23.40
C ILE A 937 -6.96 27.89 21.95
N GLY A 938 -7.42 28.93 21.25
CA GLY A 938 -7.84 28.82 19.86
C GLY A 938 -6.72 28.31 18.94
N ILE A 939 -5.49 28.80 19.13
CA ILE A 939 -4.31 28.32 18.40
C ILE A 939 -4.04 26.84 18.70
N ALA A 940 -4.12 26.42 19.95
CA ALA A 940 -3.91 25.03 20.35
C ALA A 940 -4.94 24.08 19.72
N LEU A 941 -6.21 24.50 19.64
CA LEU A 941 -7.29 23.75 18.99
C LEU A 941 -7.15 23.68 17.46
N LEU A 942 -6.64 24.73 16.81
CA LEU A 942 -6.26 24.70 15.39
C LEU A 942 -5.09 23.73 15.14
N CYS A 943 -4.10 23.73 16.04
CA CYS A 943 -2.94 22.85 15.94
C CYS A 943 -3.31 21.37 16.13
N THR A 944 -4.35 21.06 16.90
CA THR A 944 -4.77 19.69 17.22
C THR A 944 -5.85 19.12 16.30
N GLN A 945 -6.13 19.77 15.16
CA GLN A 945 -7.08 19.26 14.15
C GLN A 945 -6.71 17.84 13.66
N THR A 946 -7.71 17.00 13.42
CA THR A 946 -7.47 15.61 12.94
C THR A 946 -6.83 15.60 11.57
N SER A 947 -7.30 16.46 10.67
CA SER A 947 -6.69 16.63 9.35
C SER A 947 -5.46 17.53 9.47
N HIS A 948 -4.28 16.99 9.18
CA HIS A 948 -3.02 17.75 9.16
C HIS A 948 -3.03 18.92 8.15
N ALA A 949 -3.90 18.86 7.12
CA ALA A 949 -4.08 19.95 6.16
C ALA A 949 -4.76 21.18 6.78
N LEU A 950 -5.58 20.99 7.82
CA LEU A 950 -6.26 22.09 8.54
C LEU A 950 -5.37 22.75 9.60
N ARG A 951 -4.29 22.08 10.02
CA ARG A 951 -3.35 22.65 10.98
C ARG A 951 -2.55 23.79 10.34
N PRO A 952 -2.31 24.91 11.01
CA PRO A 952 -1.46 25.98 10.48
C PRO A 952 0.01 25.53 10.36
N PRO A 953 0.82 26.14 9.48
CA PRO A 953 2.27 26.08 9.59
C PRO A 953 2.74 26.83 10.85
N MET A 954 3.92 26.49 11.37
CA MET A 954 4.41 27.09 12.62
C MET A 954 4.69 28.59 12.48
N SER A 955 5.05 29.09 11.30
CA SER A 955 5.20 30.54 11.07
C SER A 955 3.90 31.29 11.28
N ARG A 956 2.78 30.70 10.84
CA ARG A 956 1.44 31.26 11.10
C ARG A 956 1.07 31.15 12.58
N VAL A 957 1.48 30.09 13.27
CA VAL A 957 1.31 29.98 14.73
C VAL A 957 2.06 31.10 15.46
N VAL A 958 3.30 31.39 15.08
CA VAL A 958 4.08 32.51 15.65
C VAL A 958 3.39 33.85 15.38
N ALA A 959 2.92 34.09 14.15
CA ALA A 959 2.20 35.31 13.81
C ALA A 959 0.89 35.48 14.61
N MET A 960 0.14 34.38 14.81
CA MET A 960 -1.06 34.40 15.67
C MET A 960 -0.71 34.69 17.13
N LEU A 961 0.33 34.08 17.68
CA LEU A 961 0.79 34.35 19.04
C LEU A 961 1.32 35.78 19.22
N SER A 962 2.03 36.33 18.23
CA SER A 962 2.49 37.73 18.26
C SER A 962 1.37 38.75 18.07
N GLY A 963 0.18 38.31 17.65
CA GLY A 963 -0.98 39.18 17.39
C GLY A 963 -0.96 39.85 16.03
N ASP A 964 -0.08 39.41 15.12
CA ASP A 964 0.05 39.92 13.75
C ASP A 964 -1.07 39.37 12.83
N VAL A 965 -1.66 38.22 13.21
CA VAL A 965 -2.71 37.53 12.46
C VAL A 965 -3.81 37.06 13.40
N GLU A 966 -5.07 37.23 13.01
CA GLU A 966 -6.21 36.73 13.78
C GLU A 966 -6.28 35.19 13.79
N VAL A 967 -6.73 34.63 14.92
CA VAL A 967 -6.95 33.20 15.07
C VAL A 967 -8.24 32.83 14.35
N SER A 968 -8.14 31.95 13.35
CA SER A 968 -9.30 31.48 12.60
C SER A 968 -10.19 30.59 13.47
N ASP A 969 -11.49 30.61 13.22
CA ASP A 969 -12.45 29.72 13.91
C ASP A 969 -12.11 28.25 13.70
N VAL A 970 -12.25 27.46 14.76
CA VAL A 970 -11.95 26.03 14.73
C VAL A 970 -13.17 25.26 14.23
N THR A 971 -13.02 24.54 13.12
CA THR A 971 -14.18 24.00 12.39
C THR A 971 -14.71 22.66 12.89
N SER A 972 -13.89 21.88 13.61
CA SER A 972 -14.25 20.50 13.97
C SER A 972 -13.48 19.96 15.16
N LYS A 973 -14.19 19.29 16.07
CA LYS A 973 -13.59 18.46 17.13
C LYS A 973 -12.89 17.23 16.53
N PRO A 974 -11.70 16.84 17.01
CA PRO A 974 -11.00 15.67 16.53
C PRO A 974 -11.79 14.37 16.74
N GLY A 975 -12.06 13.64 15.67
CA GLY A 975 -13.00 12.51 15.68
C GLY A 975 -12.54 11.25 16.42
N TYR A 976 -11.25 11.09 16.75
CA TYR A 976 -10.72 9.92 17.46
C TYR A 976 -10.75 10.07 18.99
N LEU A 977 -11.11 11.25 19.51
CA LEU A 977 -11.20 11.50 20.95
C LEU A 977 -12.26 10.62 21.63
N THR A 978 -13.29 10.16 20.92
CA THR A 978 -14.35 9.34 21.55
C THR A 978 -14.02 7.84 21.63
N ASP A 979 -13.00 7.36 20.92
CA ASP A 979 -12.87 5.92 20.62
C ASP A 979 -11.70 5.22 21.32
N TRP A 980 -10.84 5.94 22.05
CA TRP A 980 -9.64 5.37 22.68
C TRP A 980 -9.72 5.43 24.22
N ARG A 981 -10.27 4.39 24.84
CA ARG A 981 -10.03 4.10 26.26
C ARG A 981 -8.64 3.48 26.42
N PHE A 982 -7.75 4.15 27.14
CA PHE A 982 -6.44 3.61 27.50
C PHE A 982 -6.56 2.63 28.68
N ASP A 983 -6.32 1.34 28.43
CA ASP A 983 -5.96 0.38 29.48
C ASP A 983 -4.42 0.33 29.55
N ASP A 984 -3.85 1.07 30.50
CA ASP A 984 -2.41 1.25 30.68
C ASP A 984 -1.73 -0.03 31.22
N THR A 985 -1.60 -1.06 30.37
CA THR A 985 -1.01 -2.36 30.75
C THR A 985 0.51 -2.39 30.72
N THR A 986 1.17 -1.29 30.36
CA THR A 986 2.64 -1.20 30.34
C THR A 986 3.26 -0.90 31.70
N ALA A 987 2.51 -0.37 32.69
CA ALA A 987 3.06 -0.12 34.03
C ALA A 987 3.12 -1.38 34.93
N SER A 988 2.34 -2.43 34.65
CA SER A 988 2.21 -3.58 35.56
C SER A 988 3.09 -4.79 35.23
N SER A 989 3.85 -4.77 34.12
CA SER A 989 4.66 -5.93 33.71
C SER A 989 6.07 -6.01 34.31
N ILE A 990 6.47 -5.06 35.18
CA ILE A 990 7.84 -5.04 35.76
C ILE A 990 7.88 -5.35 37.27
N SER A 991 6.74 -5.39 37.98
CA SER A 991 6.69 -5.71 39.42
C SER A 991 6.20 -7.14 39.70
N GLY A 992 6.77 -8.13 39.01
CA GLY A 992 6.38 -9.54 39.11
C GLY A 992 7.41 -10.47 39.78
N PHE A 993 8.18 -10.01 40.78
CA PHE A 993 8.99 -10.91 41.63
C PHE A 993 8.41 -10.95 43.05
N PRO A 994 7.92 -12.11 43.53
CA PRO A 994 7.13 -12.21 44.75
C PRO A 994 8.01 -12.12 46.00
N LEU A 995 7.91 -10.99 46.71
CA LEU A 995 8.38 -10.87 48.09
C LEU A 995 7.29 -11.42 49.03
N ARG A 996 7.57 -12.62 49.51
CA ARG A 996 6.82 -13.37 50.52
C ARG A 996 6.95 -12.65 51.87
N ASN A 997 5.96 -11.86 52.27
CA ASN A 997 5.82 -11.43 53.67
C ASN A 997 4.42 -11.71 54.21
N THR A 998 4.48 -12.39 55.35
CA THR A 998 3.49 -12.86 56.31
C THR A 998 2.37 -11.89 56.69
N GLN A 999 1.14 -12.43 56.66
CA GLN A 999 0.09 -12.35 57.68
C GLN A 999 -0.14 -11.03 58.44
N ALA A 1000 -1.27 -10.40 58.16
CA ALA A 1000 -2.16 -9.88 59.20
C ALA A 1000 -3.59 -9.85 58.66
N SER A 1001 -4.42 -10.70 59.25
CA SER A 1001 -5.86 -10.82 59.03
C SER A 1001 -6.59 -9.80 59.89
N GLU A 1002 -7.34 -8.87 59.30
CA GLU A 1002 -8.46 -8.23 59.99
C GLU A 1002 -9.68 -8.18 59.06
N SER A 1003 -10.64 -9.02 59.43
CA SER A 1003 -11.98 -9.14 58.89
C SER A 1003 -12.92 -8.24 59.69
N PHE A 1004 -13.67 -7.32 59.07
CA PHE A 1004 -14.94 -6.87 59.65
C PHE A 1004 -15.96 -6.46 58.57
N THR A 1005 -16.91 -7.39 58.38
CA THR A 1005 -18.37 -7.19 58.36
C THR A 1005 -19.02 -6.23 57.38
N SER A 1006 -19.75 -6.86 56.46
CA SER A 1006 -20.90 -6.40 55.71
C SER A 1006 -21.98 -5.72 56.58
N PHE A 1007 -22.56 -4.64 56.08
CA PHE A 1007 -23.97 -4.31 56.32
C PHE A 1007 -24.72 -4.36 54.99
N VAL A 1008 -25.73 -5.22 54.97
CA VAL A 1008 -26.74 -5.41 53.93
C VAL A 1008 -28.07 -4.91 54.50
N ALA A 1009 -28.97 -4.49 53.59
CA ALA A 1009 -30.44 -4.48 53.68
C ALA A 1009 -31.09 -3.07 53.51
N PRO A 1010 -32.38 -2.97 53.10
CA PRO A 1010 -32.73 -2.71 51.70
C PRO A 1010 -33.94 -1.74 51.49
N ARG A 1011 -34.30 -1.53 50.22
CA ARG A 1011 -35.67 -1.31 49.67
C ARG A 1011 -36.52 -0.09 50.12
N SER A 1012 -36.82 0.75 49.13
CA SER A 1012 -38.13 1.39 48.88
C SER A 1012 -38.19 1.71 47.37
N GLU A 1013 -38.84 0.92 46.50
CA GLU A 1013 -40.27 0.90 46.17
C GLU A 1013 -40.93 2.28 46.05
N ILE A 1014 -40.90 2.87 44.84
CA ILE A 1014 -42.04 3.60 44.24
C ILE A 1014 -42.06 3.33 42.72
N SER A 1015 -43.17 2.78 42.25
CA SER A 1015 -43.50 2.35 40.89
C SER A 1015 -44.10 3.51 40.04
N PRO A 1016 -44.31 3.33 38.72
CA PRO A 1016 -44.16 4.40 37.72
C PRO A 1016 -45.45 5.13 37.35
N ARG A 1017 -45.30 6.35 36.81
CA ARG A 1017 -46.37 7.08 36.11
C ARG A 1017 -46.13 7.07 34.60
N ASN A 1018 -47.16 6.52 33.96
CA ASN A 1018 -47.55 6.46 32.55
C ASN A 1018 -47.49 7.78 31.76
N ASN A 1019 -47.53 7.60 30.42
CA ASN A 1019 -47.94 8.54 29.36
C ASN A 1019 -46.85 9.56 28.94
N ASP A 1020 -46.46 9.76 27.68
CA ASP A 1020 -47.15 9.54 26.40
C ASP A 1020 -46.13 9.19 25.30
N ALA A 1021 -46.30 8.04 24.65
CA ALA A 1021 -45.75 7.77 23.34
C ALA A 1021 -46.70 8.34 22.29
N ARG A 1022 -46.28 9.39 21.57
CA ARG A 1022 -46.94 9.84 20.34
C ARG A 1022 -46.01 9.66 19.14
N PRO A 1023 -46.52 9.19 17.99
CA PRO A 1023 -45.71 8.64 16.92
C PRO A 1023 -45.16 9.73 15.99
N MET A 1024 -43.93 9.53 15.52
CA MET A 1024 -43.41 10.14 14.30
C MET A 1024 -44.19 9.61 13.08
N LEU A 1025 -44.37 10.47 12.07
CA LEU A 1025 -45.01 10.26 10.75
C LEU A 1025 -46.44 10.83 10.61
N GLY A 1026 -46.50 12.16 10.48
CA GLY A 1026 -47.58 12.83 9.76
C GLY A 1026 -47.13 13.09 8.33
N ALA A 1027 -47.41 12.17 7.41
CA ALA A 1027 -47.33 12.42 5.99
C ALA A 1027 -48.64 13.08 5.52
N GLN A 1028 -48.57 14.32 5.03
CA GLN A 1028 -49.62 14.89 4.18
C GLN A 1028 -48.96 15.62 3.00
N MET A 1029 -48.99 14.95 1.85
CA MET A 1029 -48.87 15.56 0.53
C MET A 1029 -50.19 16.25 0.15
N ASN A 1030 -50.06 17.20 -0.77
CA ASN A 1030 -51.09 17.94 -1.53
C ASN A 1030 -51.58 19.24 -0.89
N GLU A 1031 -51.22 20.37 -1.48
CA GLU A 1031 -52.09 21.09 -2.43
C GLU A 1031 -51.29 22.20 -3.10
N GLY A 1032 -51.36 22.26 -4.43
CA GLY A 1032 -50.68 23.26 -5.24
C GLY A 1032 -51.30 24.64 -5.11
N ARG A 1033 -50.42 25.63 -4.87
CA ARG A 1033 -50.47 26.96 -5.46
C ARG A 1033 -49.08 27.43 -5.78
#